data_AF-A0A660ZV76-F1
#
_entry.id   AF-A0A660ZV76-F1
#
_cell.length_a   1.000
_cell.length_b   1.000
_cell.length_c   1.000
_cell.angle_alpha   90.00
_cell.angle_beta   90.00
_cell.angle_gamma   90.00
#
_symmetry.space_group_name_H-M   'P 1'
#
loop_
_entity.id
_entity.type
_entity.pdbx_description
1 polymer ?
#
loop_
_entity_poly.entity_id
_entity_poly.type
_entity_poly.pdbx_seq_one_letter_code
_entity_poly.pdbx_strand_id
1 'polypeptide(L)'
;EGTGIVVASEDSPTGLALRAQVTHFSWWNCDDFLGDPYLPVPECKIKDQDGLPTLDIPVGGTCYIEGQLLAPNGPTSRPSITLPPGGGVPLRLPPNLDVQLTASTANGTKRGVVVVNGPSDLMEVITIALDDPPVSENAIVLPADLEAAIDPAGEIDSYTFEATAGQFVNAYVSRISGSTLEGEMRIFAPDDTETHMSTFTVNGTSHVQEITQTGTWRIEVDGTANEPGAYQLVAEFAEAFDATVGAVIDGDLRPGRARIFNIPVTAGEWFSVNFLRRETVGFGTIGELRVESPSGAVLFEITFGLAAVDSRLIQATETGNYRVLLASRNIEAAYSLFVRDVPELVVGGVFAGSSDERAVRYFRFDAANGDFLRSALDKVVNFSGNVNFFDGDNNFISGSYDYSVADGTPPTLFNNAGSYFVKLESTFTTTRSSRDFRLSLNDILPPEPVSFDGAGRGLVHGGQIGLFGDMRLYQFTAPAGSGLVVDLRVGDLTSLEISTTTQVHRVGSGSYTDPIQTIEEDYSLNHYGDASLGLLQFGGYVLPSNDTYLVMINAPAPQDGEFDLTLELVAPSATLTVDDDLLDCPGADTRSLLAAGLVAPTGGTINVCAGTYSNLVGVTIKSPGVSLVGSSAAEVTLRMTSRGSVIYWENAPAYVANLTLENTQAQFSKGMYLTSSDNSVIEDLVIRPVLSSGALPTGIDLGGTSSGATFRRLQIENCDRSIEGRISDTLIEDCQFSTGFQALDLEGNSLTVQNNTWNSDRIGQVIILEKGAGHQVLNNQITIATPDFGAASNTKAVLVEDDDASDALPATVIRGNSITTNEAGFDLQLGRTGSSIICEQNLVLMTDRGKTALALIPRWDAPSTAVIRNNVFNGLSAFEGIHVRWADWYGSVEVTNNTMLVNTDGPLQLTYPTVRIDLRSGSTFTGALPVQFVNNVMQGAGNGVAVTIPTDTTIDSDYNLMNGFATWYDTGTTSSGTNDLLGVDPMFAAGNLLQLEAASQG
;
A
#
# COMPACT_ATOMS: atom_id res chain seq x y z
N GLU A 1 -18.04 -4.56 -21.92
CA GLU A 1 -18.77 -5.25 -23.02
C GLU A 1 -20.26 -4.91 -22.99
N GLY A 2 -20.59 -3.62 -23.13
CA GLY A 2 -21.97 -3.12 -23.13
C GLY A 2 -22.35 -2.27 -21.91
N THR A 3 -23.41 -1.48 -22.06
CA THR A 3 -24.03 -0.66 -21.00
C THR A 3 -25.49 -1.07 -20.84
N GLY A 4 -26.02 -1.11 -19.63
CA GLY A 4 -27.41 -1.54 -19.41
C GLY A 4 -28.08 -0.82 -18.26
N ILE A 5 -29.41 -0.75 -18.34
CA ILE A 5 -30.29 -0.20 -17.31
C ILE A 5 -31.34 -1.23 -16.95
N VAL A 6 -31.68 -1.32 -15.67
CA VAL A 6 -32.82 -2.13 -15.22
C VAL A 6 -34.08 -1.32 -15.49
N VAL A 7 -34.99 -1.89 -16.27
CA VAL A 7 -36.28 -1.29 -16.64
C VAL A 7 -37.41 -2.10 -16.02
N ALA A 8 -38.54 -1.45 -15.77
CA ALA A 8 -39.75 -2.17 -15.40
C ALA A 8 -40.24 -3.00 -16.59
N SER A 9 -40.59 -4.26 -16.34
CA SER A 9 -41.15 -5.17 -17.34
C SER A 9 -42.21 -6.03 -16.68
N GLU A 10 -43.46 -5.90 -17.13
CA GLU A 10 -44.61 -6.63 -16.58
C GLU A 10 -44.55 -8.13 -16.89
N ASP A 11 -43.81 -8.51 -17.93
CA ASP A 11 -43.61 -9.91 -18.33
C ASP A 11 -42.45 -10.59 -17.58
N SER A 12 -41.69 -9.84 -16.77
CA SER A 12 -40.68 -10.43 -15.88
C SER A 12 -41.31 -10.83 -14.55
N PRO A 13 -41.02 -12.02 -13.99
CA PRO A 13 -41.56 -12.45 -12.69
C PRO A 13 -41.26 -11.49 -11.53
N THR A 14 -40.20 -10.67 -11.66
CA THR A 14 -39.79 -9.69 -10.64
C THR A 14 -40.31 -8.27 -10.92
N GLY A 15 -41.06 -8.07 -12.01
CA GLY A 15 -41.48 -6.76 -12.49
C GLY A 15 -40.35 -5.91 -13.10
N LEU A 16 -39.12 -6.45 -13.19
CA LEU A 16 -37.92 -5.76 -13.66
C LEU A 16 -37.16 -6.63 -14.68
N ALA A 17 -36.62 -6.02 -15.73
CA ALA A 17 -35.76 -6.65 -16.73
C ALA A 17 -34.50 -5.81 -16.98
N LEU A 18 -33.37 -6.44 -17.28
CA LEU A 18 -32.17 -5.72 -17.69
C LEU A 18 -32.25 -5.42 -19.19
N ARG A 19 -32.29 -4.13 -19.56
CA ARG A 19 -32.13 -3.68 -20.94
C ARG A 19 -30.69 -3.24 -21.14
N ALA A 20 -29.91 -4.05 -21.85
CA ALA A 20 -28.53 -3.77 -22.17
C ALA A 20 -28.31 -3.52 -23.66
N GLN A 21 -27.35 -2.65 -23.95
CA GLN A 21 -26.77 -2.42 -25.26
C GLN A 21 -25.36 -3.02 -25.23
N VAL A 22 -25.19 -4.16 -25.87
CA VAL A 22 -23.90 -4.88 -25.92
C VAL A 22 -23.28 -4.80 -27.30
N THR A 23 -21.96 -4.96 -27.37
CA THR A 23 -21.21 -4.89 -28.62
C THR A 23 -21.20 -6.21 -29.40
N HIS A 24 -21.64 -7.33 -28.79
CA HIS A 24 -21.84 -8.62 -29.48
C HIS A 24 -22.78 -9.57 -28.71
N PHE A 25 -23.47 -10.48 -29.43
CA PHE A 25 -24.29 -11.59 -28.89
C PHE A 25 -24.05 -12.85 -29.73
N SER A 26 -24.08 -14.04 -29.11
CA SER A 26 -24.16 -15.31 -29.86
C SER A 26 -25.61 -15.81 -29.89
N TRP A 27 -26.04 -16.29 -31.05
CA TRP A 27 -27.43 -16.70 -31.32
C TRP A 27 -27.82 -18.02 -30.65
N TRP A 28 -26.85 -18.85 -30.24
CA TRP A 28 -27.11 -20.10 -29.51
C TRP A 28 -27.35 -19.93 -28.01
N ASN A 29 -26.96 -18.77 -27.45
CA ASN A 29 -27.20 -18.44 -26.05
C ASN A 29 -28.50 -17.62 -25.87
N CYS A 30 -29.28 -17.44 -26.94
CA CYS A 30 -30.63 -16.93 -26.85
C CYS A 30 -31.56 -18.09 -26.50
N ASP A 31 -32.01 -18.14 -25.25
CA ASP A 31 -33.02 -19.11 -24.80
C ASP A 31 -34.36 -18.89 -25.53
N ASP A 32 -34.60 -17.66 -25.99
CA ASP A 32 -35.81 -17.26 -26.70
C ASP A 32 -35.52 -16.10 -27.68
N PHE A 33 -36.01 -16.20 -28.91
CA PHE A 33 -36.00 -15.09 -29.85
C PHE A 33 -37.32 -14.33 -29.69
N LEU A 34 -37.33 -13.01 -29.82
CA LEU A 34 -38.59 -12.25 -29.85
C LEU A 34 -39.36 -12.60 -31.13
N GLY A 35 -40.27 -13.58 -31.01
CA GLY A 35 -41.07 -14.15 -32.10
C GLY A 35 -40.69 -15.60 -32.40
N ASP A 36 -41.60 -16.35 -33.01
CA ASP A 36 -41.41 -17.78 -33.19
C ASP A 36 -40.30 -18.10 -34.24
N PRO A 37 -39.42 -19.08 -33.98
CA PRO A 37 -38.31 -19.39 -34.88
C PRO A 37 -38.75 -20.10 -36.16
N TYR A 38 -37.90 -20.09 -37.18
CA TYR A 38 -37.99 -21.03 -38.30
C TYR A 38 -37.40 -22.39 -37.86
N LEU A 39 -38.11 -23.49 -38.13
CA LEU A 39 -37.83 -24.82 -37.58
C LEU A 39 -37.55 -25.89 -38.66
N PRO A 40 -36.49 -25.76 -39.47
CA PRO A 40 -36.14 -26.82 -40.41
C PRO A 40 -35.73 -28.10 -39.68
N VAL A 41 -36.21 -29.23 -40.19
CA VAL A 41 -35.82 -30.59 -39.78
C VAL A 41 -34.88 -31.15 -40.86
N PRO A 42 -33.55 -31.05 -40.67
CA PRO A 42 -32.60 -31.55 -41.66
C PRO A 42 -32.56 -33.08 -41.72
N GLU A 43 -32.62 -33.58 -42.95
CA GLU A 43 -32.35 -34.96 -43.32
C GLU A 43 -31.17 -35.01 -44.27
N CYS A 44 -30.05 -35.59 -43.81
CA CYS A 44 -28.91 -35.83 -44.66
C CYS A 44 -29.13 -37.10 -45.49
N LYS A 45 -29.08 -36.97 -46.81
CA LYS A 45 -29.29 -38.09 -47.74
C LYS A 45 -28.13 -38.17 -48.71
N ILE A 46 -27.59 -39.37 -48.90
CA ILE A 46 -26.56 -39.63 -49.91
C ILE A 46 -27.25 -39.71 -51.27
N LYS A 47 -26.63 -39.15 -52.31
CA LYS A 47 -27.15 -39.29 -53.67
C LYS A 47 -27.05 -40.74 -54.15
N ASP A 48 -28.12 -41.23 -54.77
CA ASP A 48 -28.11 -42.49 -55.49
C ASP A 48 -27.35 -42.40 -56.81
N GLN A 49 -27.28 -43.52 -57.52
CA GLN A 49 -26.64 -43.63 -58.84
C GLN A 49 -27.23 -42.68 -59.91
N ASP A 50 -28.44 -42.17 -59.70
CA ASP A 50 -29.12 -41.24 -60.60
C ASP A 50 -28.92 -39.77 -60.17
N GLY A 51 -28.11 -39.53 -59.14
CA GLY A 51 -27.82 -38.21 -58.58
C GLY A 51 -28.97 -37.64 -57.76
N LEU A 52 -29.90 -38.47 -57.28
CA LEU A 52 -31.00 -38.04 -56.43
C LEU A 52 -30.70 -38.35 -54.95
N PRO A 53 -30.91 -37.41 -54.01
CA PRO A 53 -30.60 -37.60 -52.59
C PRO A 53 -31.62 -38.52 -51.90
N THR A 54 -31.59 -39.83 -52.20
CA THR A 54 -32.60 -40.82 -51.78
C THR A 54 -32.05 -41.86 -50.81
N LEU A 55 -30.72 -42.00 -50.69
CA LEU A 55 -30.10 -43.02 -49.83
C LEU A 55 -29.91 -42.50 -48.40
N ASP A 56 -30.28 -43.31 -47.42
CA ASP A 56 -29.99 -43.03 -46.02
C ASP A 56 -28.51 -43.24 -45.67
N ILE A 57 -28.03 -42.51 -44.67
CA ILE A 57 -26.72 -42.79 -44.05
C ILE A 57 -26.77 -44.22 -43.47
N PRO A 58 -25.76 -45.08 -43.72
CA PRO A 58 -25.74 -46.45 -43.22
C PRO A 58 -25.91 -46.55 -41.70
N VAL A 59 -26.47 -47.67 -41.22
CA VAL A 59 -26.68 -47.95 -39.79
C VAL A 59 -25.34 -47.88 -39.03
N GLY A 60 -25.25 -46.99 -38.04
CA GLY A 60 -24.03 -46.71 -37.27
C GLY A 60 -23.26 -45.46 -37.72
N GLY A 61 -23.62 -44.85 -38.86
CA GLY A 61 -23.11 -43.54 -39.26
C GLY A 61 -23.82 -42.38 -38.55
N THR A 62 -23.27 -41.19 -38.66
CA THR A 62 -23.90 -39.93 -38.20
C THR A 62 -23.76 -38.85 -39.26
N CYS A 63 -24.63 -37.85 -39.22
CA CYS A 63 -24.51 -36.62 -39.99
C CYS A 63 -24.10 -35.47 -39.08
N TYR A 64 -22.89 -34.96 -39.25
CA TYR A 64 -22.43 -33.75 -38.59
C TYR A 64 -22.88 -32.53 -39.40
N ILE A 65 -23.49 -31.53 -38.77
CA ILE A 65 -23.98 -30.31 -39.43
C ILE A 65 -23.42 -29.10 -38.73
N GLU A 66 -22.86 -28.15 -39.49
CA GLU A 66 -22.47 -26.80 -39.06
C GLU A 66 -23.39 -25.75 -39.68
N GLY A 67 -23.83 -24.78 -38.88
CA GLY A 67 -24.68 -23.67 -39.33
C GLY A 67 -23.91 -22.35 -39.41
N GLN A 68 -24.08 -21.59 -40.49
CA GLN A 68 -23.54 -20.24 -40.65
C GLN A 68 -24.63 -19.27 -41.12
N LEU A 69 -24.76 -18.14 -40.42
CA LEU A 69 -25.64 -17.05 -40.87
C LEU A 69 -24.98 -16.26 -41.99
N LEU A 70 -25.64 -16.15 -43.15
CA LEU A 70 -25.15 -15.41 -44.31
C LEU A 70 -25.57 -13.93 -44.24
N ALA A 71 -25.15 -13.23 -43.19
CA ALA A 71 -25.40 -11.80 -43.00
C ALA A 71 -24.07 -11.00 -42.95
N PRO A 72 -24.00 -9.77 -43.49
CA PRO A 72 -22.77 -8.96 -43.50
C PRO A 72 -22.14 -8.71 -42.13
N ASN A 73 -22.93 -8.83 -41.06
CA ASN A 73 -22.52 -8.71 -39.65
C ASN A 73 -23.00 -9.92 -38.82
N GLY A 74 -23.12 -11.10 -39.43
CA GLY A 74 -23.52 -12.31 -38.72
C GLY A 74 -22.45 -12.78 -37.72
N PRO A 75 -22.83 -13.53 -36.66
CA PRO A 75 -21.89 -14.11 -35.73
C PRO A 75 -20.91 -15.05 -36.46
N THR A 76 -19.61 -14.97 -36.12
CA THR A 76 -18.54 -15.78 -36.72
C THR A 76 -18.50 -17.22 -36.20
N SER A 77 -19.14 -17.50 -35.06
CA SER A 77 -19.23 -18.85 -34.52
C SER A 77 -20.18 -19.73 -35.34
N ARG A 78 -19.67 -20.89 -35.75
CA ARG A 78 -20.42 -21.93 -36.48
C ARG A 78 -20.85 -23.03 -35.52
N PRO A 79 -22.05 -22.97 -34.94
CA PRO A 79 -22.54 -24.05 -34.10
C PRO A 79 -22.72 -25.32 -34.91
N SER A 80 -22.55 -26.46 -34.24
CA SER A 80 -22.72 -27.76 -34.85
C SER A 80 -23.62 -28.70 -34.07
N ILE A 81 -24.19 -29.67 -34.78
CA ILE A 81 -24.99 -30.75 -34.23
C ILE A 81 -24.65 -32.04 -34.97
N THR A 82 -24.69 -33.17 -34.25
CA THR A 82 -24.55 -34.49 -34.85
C THR A 82 -25.90 -35.21 -34.82
N LEU A 83 -26.41 -35.59 -35.98
CA LEU A 83 -27.68 -36.29 -36.14
C LEU A 83 -27.45 -37.79 -36.37
N PRO A 84 -28.30 -38.66 -35.79
CA PRO A 84 -28.33 -40.08 -36.13
C PRO A 84 -28.91 -40.31 -37.54
N PRO A 85 -28.76 -41.53 -38.11
CA PRO A 85 -29.34 -41.88 -39.41
C PRO A 85 -30.86 -41.68 -39.42
N GLY A 86 -31.37 -40.97 -40.42
CA GLY A 86 -32.81 -40.66 -40.59
C GLY A 86 -33.23 -39.25 -40.16
N GLY A 87 -32.32 -38.41 -39.63
CA GLY A 87 -32.64 -37.03 -39.24
C GLY A 87 -33.61 -36.94 -38.05
N GLY A 88 -34.23 -35.78 -37.84
CA GLY A 88 -35.40 -35.65 -36.95
C GLY A 88 -35.30 -34.68 -35.76
N VAL A 89 -34.25 -33.85 -35.67
CA VAL A 89 -34.20 -32.76 -34.68
C VAL A 89 -34.47 -31.43 -35.39
N PRO A 90 -35.56 -30.71 -35.06
CA PRO A 90 -35.80 -29.37 -35.61
C PRO A 90 -34.72 -28.40 -35.11
N LEU A 91 -34.06 -27.70 -36.03
CA LEU A 91 -33.10 -26.64 -35.71
C LEU A 91 -33.85 -25.34 -35.48
N ARG A 92 -33.56 -24.62 -34.39
CA ARG A 92 -34.12 -23.29 -34.15
C ARG A 92 -33.28 -22.24 -34.89
N LEU A 93 -33.76 -21.77 -36.04
CA LEU A 93 -33.09 -20.78 -36.87
C LEU A 93 -33.85 -19.45 -36.86
N PRO A 94 -33.15 -18.30 -37.03
CA PRO A 94 -33.81 -17.01 -37.15
C PRO A 94 -34.69 -16.97 -38.42
N PRO A 95 -35.95 -16.49 -38.33
CA PRO A 95 -36.86 -16.46 -39.48
C PRO A 95 -36.45 -15.38 -40.49
N ASN A 96 -36.73 -15.64 -41.76
CA ASN A 96 -36.49 -14.76 -42.91
C ASN A 96 -35.01 -14.38 -43.17
N LEU A 97 -34.05 -15.15 -42.64
CA LEU A 97 -32.62 -14.96 -42.89
C LEU A 97 -32.02 -16.21 -43.54
N ASP A 98 -31.06 -16.00 -44.44
CA ASP A 98 -30.33 -17.08 -45.09
C ASP A 98 -29.34 -17.70 -44.10
N VAL A 99 -29.55 -18.97 -43.78
CA VAL A 99 -28.64 -19.79 -42.98
C VAL A 99 -28.10 -20.90 -43.86
N GLN A 100 -26.77 -20.94 -44.02
CA GLN A 100 -26.09 -22.06 -44.67
C GLN A 100 -25.89 -23.19 -43.67
N LEU A 101 -26.38 -24.38 -43.99
CA LEU A 101 -26.12 -25.62 -43.27
C LEU A 101 -25.16 -26.47 -44.09
N THR A 102 -24.00 -26.74 -43.52
CA THR A 102 -22.97 -27.60 -44.11
C THR A 102 -22.96 -28.93 -43.37
N ALA A 103 -23.25 -30.01 -44.06
CA ALA A 103 -23.38 -31.34 -43.48
C ALA A 103 -22.30 -32.30 -43.99
N SER A 104 -21.80 -33.20 -43.14
CA SER A 104 -20.85 -34.24 -43.52
C SER A 104 -21.09 -35.57 -42.78
N THR A 105 -20.59 -36.67 -43.33
CA THR A 105 -20.53 -37.96 -42.61
C THR A 105 -19.48 -37.93 -41.50
N ALA A 106 -19.53 -38.90 -40.57
CA ALA A 106 -18.64 -39.01 -39.40
C ALA A 106 -17.13 -39.09 -39.69
N ASN A 107 -16.72 -39.23 -40.95
CA ASN A 107 -15.35 -39.24 -41.44
C ASN A 107 -15.09 -38.16 -42.51
N GLY A 108 -16.10 -37.33 -42.82
CA GLY A 108 -16.03 -36.25 -43.80
C GLY A 108 -16.07 -36.68 -45.27
N THR A 109 -16.11 -37.99 -45.58
CA THR A 109 -16.00 -38.48 -46.97
C THR A 109 -17.25 -38.28 -47.82
N LYS A 110 -18.37 -37.83 -47.23
CA LYS A 110 -19.50 -37.24 -47.97
C LYS A 110 -19.87 -35.90 -47.35
N ARG A 111 -20.17 -34.90 -48.18
CA ARG A 111 -20.51 -33.54 -47.74
C ARG A 111 -21.63 -32.93 -48.58
N GLY A 112 -22.44 -32.09 -47.96
CA GLY A 112 -23.51 -31.35 -48.62
C GLY A 112 -23.68 -29.96 -48.01
N VAL A 113 -24.18 -29.03 -48.80
CA VAL A 113 -24.52 -27.68 -48.34
C VAL A 113 -25.94 -27.35 -48.78
N VAL A 114 -26.72 -26.78 -47.88
CA VAL A 114 -28.02 -26.19 -48.21
C VAL A 114 -28.14 -24.81 -47.57
N VAL A 115 -28.74 -23.85 -48.27
CA VAL A 115 -29.14 -22.58 -47.67
C VAL A 115 -30.63 -22.67 -47.35
N VAL A 116 -30.98 -22.40 -46.11
CA VAL A 116 -32.36 -22.45 -45.63
C VAL A 116 -32.81 -21.08 -45.17
N ASN A 117 -34.04 -20.75 -45.54
CA ASN A 117 -34.70 -19.50 -45.19
C ASN A 117 -36.21 -19.76 -45.18
N GLY A 118 -36.83 -19.60 -44.01
CA GLY A 118 -38.26 -19.78 -43.84
C GLY A 118 -38.86 -18.69 -42.94
N PRO A 119 -40.16 -18.42 -43.08
CA PRO A 119 -40.86 -17.53 -42.16
C PRO A 119 -40.91 -18.14 -40.75
N SER A 120 -41.23 -17.28 -39.79
CA SER A 120 -41.52 -17.65 -38.39
C SER A 120 -42.56 -18.77 -38.33
N ASP A 121 -42.40 -19.71 -37.38
CA ASP A 121 -43.26 -20.88 -37.15
C ASP A 121 -43.33 -21.94 -38.26
N LEU A 122 -42.61 -21.77 -39.38
CA LEU A 122 -42.55 -22.82 -40.39
C LEU A 122 -41.67 -23.97 -39.91
N MET A 123 -42.26 -25.15 -39.75
CA MET A 123 -41.55 -26.40 -39.60
C MET A 123 -41.62 -27.17 -40.92
N GLU A 124 -40.46 -27.44 -41.52
CA GLU A 124 -40.36 -28.18 -42.77
C GLU A 124 -39.18 -29.15 -42.76
N VAL A 125 -39.31 -30.26 -43.48
CA VAL A 125 -38.20 -31.20 -43.66
C VAL A 125 -37.33 -30.67 -44.80
N ILE A 126 -36.04 -30.51 -44.53
CA ILE A 126 -35.06 -30.07 -45.53
C ILE A 126 -34.11 -31.22 -45.82
N THR A 127 -33.91 -31.54 -47.10
CA THR A 127 -32.95 -32.56 -47.49
C THR A 127 -31.60 -31.92 -47.77
N ILE A 128 -30.56 -32.33 -47.04
CA ILE A 128 -29.18 -31.97 -47.35
C ILE A 128 -28.59 -33.12 -48.17
N ALA A 129 -28.45 -32.89 -49.48
CA ALA A 129 -27.85 -33.86 -50.38
C ALA A 129 -26.35 -33.95 -50.09
N LEU A 130 -25.90 -35.11 -49.62
CA LEU A 130 -24.50 -35.41 -49.39
C LEU A 130 -23.90 -36.03 -50.67
N ASP A 131 -22.86 -35.40 -51.16
CA ASP A 131 -22.05 -35.83 -52.29
C ASP A 131 -20.68 -36.31 -51.83
N ASP A 132 -19.97 -37.04 -52.67
CA ASP A 132 -18.52 -37.12 -52.55
C ASP A 132 -17.92 -35.71 -52.54
N PRO A 133 -16.91 -35.42 -51.70
CA PRO A 133 -16.09 -34.23 -51.92
C PRO A 133 -15.59 -34.26 -53.37
N PRO A 134 -15.47 -33.10 -54.04
CA PRO A 134 -15.05 -33.04 -55.43
C PRO A 134 -13.82 -33.92 -55.67
N VAL A 135 -13.94 -34.88 -56.58
CA VAL A 135 -12.87 -35.84 -56.90
C VAL A 135 -11.61 -35.09 -57.36
N SER A 136 -10.45 -35.57 -56.93
CA SER A 136 -9.10 -35.07 -57.24
C SER A 136 -8.93 -34.51 -58.66
N GLU A 137 -8.86 -33.18 -58.78
CA GLU A 137 -8.27 -32.54 -59.94
C GLU A 137 -6.75 -32.65 -59.83
N ASN A 138 -6.15 -33.55 -60.64
CA ASN A 138 -4.69 -33.77 -60.66
C ASN A 138 -3.87 -32.52 -61.04
N ALA A 139 -4.49 -31.48 -61.60
CA ALA A 139 -3.84 -30.20 -61.90
C ALA A 139 -4.64 -29.07 -61.27
N ILE A 140 -4.04 -28.35 -60.32
CA ILE A 140 -4.64 -27.23 -59.60
C ILE A 140 -4.09 -25.90 -60.14
N VAL A 141 -4.94 -24.87 -60.10
CA VAL A 141 -4.54 -23.49 -60.38
C VAL A 141 -4.44 -22.74 -59.05
N LEU A 142 -3.29 -22.14 -58.76
CA LEU A 142 -3.09 -21.38 -57.54
C LEU A 142 -3.71 -19.96 -57.66
N PRO A 143 -4.40 -19.44 -56.63
CA PRO A 143 -4.66 -20.08 -55.33
C PRO A 143 -5.71 -21.18 -55.42
N ALA A 144 -5.43 -22.30 -54.76
CA ALA A 144 -6.33 -23.44 -54.60
C ALA A 144 -6.75 -23.53 -53.12
N ASP A 145 -8.05 -23.70 -52.90
CA ASP A 145 -8.64 -24.03 -51.61
C ASP A 145 -9.67 -25.13 -51.89
N LEU A 146 -9.25 -26.38 -51.70
CA LEU A 146 -10.03 -27.55 -52.06
C LEU A 146 -10.17 -28.48 -50.87
N GLU A 147 -11.33 -29.12 -50.80
CA GLU A 147 -11.60 -30.22 -49.89
C GLU A 147 -11.61 -31.52 -50.69
N ALA A 148 -10.89 -32.50 -50.19
CA ALA A 148 -10.76 -33.83 -50.79
C ALA A 148 -10.82 -34.90 -49.69
N ALA A 149 -10.79 -36.16 -50.09
CA ALA A 149 -10.78 -37.26 -49.15
C ALA A 149 -9.92 -38.40 -49.66
N ILE A 150 -9.22 -39.03 -48.72
CA ILE A 150 -8.56 -40.31 -48.92
C ILE A 150 -9.65 -41.39 -48.80
N ASP A 151 -10.22 -41.81 -49.92
CA ASP A 151 -11.25 -42.85 -50.08
C ASP A 151 -11.14 -43.58 -51.45
N PRO A 152 -10.66 -44.84 -51.49
CA PRO A 152 -10.54 -45.77 -50.36
C PRO A 152 -9.27 -45.58 -49.51
N ALA A 153 -9.29 -46.12 -48.29
CA ALA A 153 -8.12 -46.16 -47.42
C ALA A 153 -6.86 -46.71 -48.13
N GLY A 154 -5.73 -46.04 -47.92
CA GLY A 154 -4.44 -46.32 -48.54
C GLY A 154 -4.20 -45.67 -49.91
N GLU A 155 -5.09 -44.78 -50.37
CA GLU A 155 -4.81 -43.94 -51.54
C GLU A 155 -3.95 -42.72 -51.20
N ILE A 156 -3.30 -42.17 -52.23
CA ILE A 156 -2.52 -40.93 -52.14
C ILE A 156 -3.10 -39.97 -53.17
N ASP A 157 -3.51 -38.80 -52.69
CA ASP A 157 -3.94 -37.72 -53.56
C ASP A 157 -2.74 -36.92 -54.04
N SER A 158 -2.76 -36.56 -55.32
CA SER A 158 -1.65 -35.89 -55.98
C SER A 158 -2.12 -34.70 -56.79
N TYR A 159 -1.58 -33.52 -56.49
CA TYR A 159 -1.95 -32.24 -57.08
C TYR A 159 -0.75 -31.62 -57.77
N THR A 160 -0.86 -31.35 -59.06
CA THR A 160 0.19 -30.69 -59.83
C THR A 160 -0.13 -29.22 -60.08
N PHE A 161 0.89 -28.36 -60.10
CA PHE A 161 0.73 -26.95 -60.42
C PHE A 161 1.96 -26.43 -61.20
N GLU A 162 1.74 -25.43 -62.04
CA GLU A 162 2.83 -24.77 -62.77
C GLU A 162 3.44 -23.66 -61.93
N ALA A 163 4.76 -23.66 -61.78
CA ALA A 163 5.49 -22.58 -61.13
C ALA A 163 6.80 -22.26 -61.84
N THR A 164 7.23 -21.01 -61.70
CA THR A 164 8.45 -20.46 -62.29
C THR A 164 9.51 -20.29 -61.21
N ALA A 165 10.77 -20.59 -61.55
CA ALA A 165 11.90 -20.38 -60.66
C ALA A 165 11.91 -18.95 -60.07
N GLY A 166 12.08 -18.83 -58.76
CA GLY A 166 12.03 -17.58 -57.98
C GLY A 166 10.65 -17.23 -57.39
N GLN A 167 9.59 -17.98 -57.73
CA GLN A 167 8.31 -17.87 -57.02
C GLN A 167 8.37 -18.63 -55.67
N PHE A 168 7.39 -18.36 -54.81
CA PHE A 168 7.22 -19.09 -53.55
C PHE A 168 5.79 -19.60 -53.47
N VAL A 169 5.62 -20.83 -53.00
CA VAL A 169 4.30 -21.46 -52.84
C VAL A 169 4.14 -21.89 -51.39
N ASN A 170 3.09 -21.43 -50.72
CA ASN A 170 2.68 -22.00 -49.45
C ASN A 170 1.70 -23.13 -49.70
N ALA A 171 1.96 -24.29 -49.13
CA ALA A 171 1.03 -25.42 -49.10
C ALA A 171 0.64 -25.69 -47.65
N TYR A 172 -0.67 -25.82 -47.41
CA TYR A 172 -1.26 -26.09 -46.12
C TYR A 172 -2.27 -27.23 -46.22
N VAL A 173 -2.15 -28.20 -45.33
CA VAL A 173 -3.06 -29.34 -45.25
C VAL A 173 -3.62 -29.44 -43.84
N SER A 174 -4.94 -29.61 -43.73
CA SER A 174 -5.62 -29.86 -42.46
C SER A 174 -6.79 -30.83 -42.63
N ARG A 175 -7.18 -31.54 -41.58
CA ARG A 175 -8.40 -32.35 -41.61
C ARG A 175 -9.64 -31.45 -41.58
N ILE A 176 -10.67 -31.76 -42.36
CA ILE A 176 -11.93 -30.99 -42.34
C ILE A 176 -12.78 -31.32 -41.11
N SER A 177 -13.77 -30.46 -40.80
CA SER A 177 -14.75 -30.71 -39.75
C SER A 177 -15.46 -32.06 -39.93
N GLY A 178 -15.45 -32.88 -38.87
CA GLY A 178 -16.00 -34.23 -38.88
C GLY A 178 -15.02 -35.32 -39.33
N SER A 179 -13.82 -34.96 -39.81
CA SER A 179 -12.75 -35.92 -40.12
C SER A 179 -11.77 -36.07 -38.95
N THR A 180 -11.30 -37.30 -38.72
CA THR A 180 -10.21 -37.60 -37.79
C THR A 180 -8.92 -37.96 -38.50
N LEU A 181 -8.82 -37.72 -39.81
CA LEU A 181 -7.65 -38.06 -40.63
C LEU A 181 -6.37 -37.44 -40.07
N GLU A 182 -5.30 -38.23 -40.07
CA GLU A 182 -3.93 -37.79 -39.87
C GLU A 182 -3.09 -38.27 -41.06
N GLY A 183 -2.09 -37.51 -41.47
CA GLY A 183 -1.39 -37.77 -42.72
C GLY A 183 -0.10 -36.97 -42.91
N GLU A 184 0.44 -37.06 -44.11
CA GLU A 184 1.63 -36.34 -44.56
C GLU A 184 1.31 -35.47 -45.78
N MET A 185 1.94 -34.29 -45.83
CA MET A 185 2.03 -33.43 -47.00
C MET A 185 3.46 -33.51 -47.54
N ARG A 186 3.63 -33.90 -48.81
CA ARG A 186 4.92 -33.94 -49.50
C ARG A 186 4.91 -33.00 -50.71
N ILE A 187 6.04 -32.37 -51.01
CA ILE A 187 6.21 -31.50 -52.18
C ILE A 187 7.37 -31.99 -53.03
N PHE A 188 7.15 -32.09 -54.34
CA PHE A 188 8.13 -32.54 -55.31
C PHE A 188 8.39 -31.48 -56.37
N ALA A 189 9.67 -31.34 -56.73
CA ALA A 189 10.15 -30.54 -57.85
C ALA A 189 9.82 -31.21 -59.20
N PRO A 190 9.94 -30.49 -60.34
CA PRO A 190 9.63 -31.04 -61.68
C PRO A 190 10.51 -32.21 -62.12
N ASP A 191 11.60 -32.48 -61.42
CA ASP A 191 12.50 -33.62 -61.62
C ASP A 191 12.18 -34.83 -60.71
N ASP A 192 11.00 -34.83 -60.07
CA ASP A 192 10.52 -35.80 -59.08
C ASP A 192 11.34 -35.85 -57.78
N THR A 193 12.20 -34.86 -57.52
CA THR A 193 12.89 -34.75 -56.22
C THR A 193 11.90 -34.27 -55.15
N GLU A 194 11.75 -35.03 -54.06
CA GLU A 194 11.03 -34.57 -52.87
C GLU A 194 11.82 -33.42 -52.22
N THR A 195 11.22 -32.23 -52.18
CA THR A 195 11.82 -31.03 -51.58
C THR A 195 11.35 -30.80 -50.16
N HIS A 196 10.20 -31.36 -49.77
CA HIS A 196 9.63 -31.19 -48.45
C HIS A 196 8.70 -32.35 -48.06
N MET A 197 8.68 -32.68 -46.77
CA MET A 197 7.68 -33.52 -46.13
C MET A 197 7.33 -32.97 -44.74
N SER A 198 6.04 -32.93 -44.41
CA SER A 198 5.56 -32.64 -43.06
C SER A 198 4.29 -33.43 -42.72
N THR A 199 4.06 -33.67 -41.43
CA THR A 199 2.88 -34.40 -40.93
C THR A 199 1.78 -33.44 -40.49
N PHE A 200 0.52 -33.77 -40.77
CA PHE A 200 -0.65 -33.04 -40.29
C PHE A 200 -1.50 -33.90 -39.35
N THR A 201 -2.03 -33.24 -38.32
CA THR A 201 -2.95 -33.81 -37.32
C THR A 201 -4.11 -32.83 -37.11
N VAL A 202 -4.61 -32.69 -35.87
CA VAL A 202 -5.67 -31.71 -35.53
C VAL A 202 -5.34 -30.26 -35.86
N ASN A 203 -4.05 -29.89 -35.88
CA ASN A 203 -3.62 -28.50 -36.10
C ASN A 203 -3.25 -28.18 -37.56
N GLY A 204 -3.32 -29.16 -38.45
CA GLY A 204 -2.81 -29.04 -39.82
C GLY A 204 -1.27 -28.92 -39.89
N THR A 205 -0.74 -28.74 -41.10
CA THR A 205 0.65 -28.43 -41.40
C THR A 205 0.73 -27.37 -42.51
N SER A 206 1.74 -26.49 -42.48
CA SER A 206 2.00 -25.50 -43.53
C SER A 206 3.49 -25.46 -43.86
N HIS A 207 3.83 -25.29 -45.14
CA HIS A 207 5.19 -25.08 -45.59
C HIS A 207 5.26 -24.13 -46.78
N VAL A 208 6.22 -23.22 -46.76
CA VAL A 208 6.53 -22.31 -47.87
C VAL A 208 7.73 -22.84 -48.65
N GLN A 209 7.46 -23.27 -49.87
CA GLN A 209 8.45 -23.79 -50.80
C GLN A 209 8.98 -22.68 -51.72
N GLU A 210 10.31 -22.50 -51.76
CA GLU A 210 10.96 -21.73 -52.82
C GLU A 210 10.98 -22.56 -54.10
N ILE A 211 10.49 -21.99 -55.20
CA ILE A 211 10.49 -22.62 -56.51
C ILE A 211 11.87 -22.43 -57.12
N THR A 212 12.68 -23.49 -57.10
CA THR A 212 14.06 -23.46 -57.63
C THR A 212 14.15 -23.82 -59.12
N GLN A 213 13.10 -24.44 -59.66
CA GLN A 213 13.02 -24.91 -61.03
C GLN A 213 11.68 -24.51 -61.65
N THR A 214 11.70 -23.99 -62.87
CA THR A 214 10.48 -23.73 -63.65
C THR A 214 9.92 -25.03 -64.21
N GLY A 215 8.65 -25.33 -63.94
CA GLY A 215 7.95 -26.49 -64.47
C GLY A 215 6.77 -26.91 -63.61
N THR A 216 6.31 -28.14 -63.83
CA THR A 216 5.19 -28.76 -63.10
C THR A 216 5.68 -29.30 -61.75
N TRP A 217 5.25 -28.68 -60.66
CA TRP A 217 5.48 -29.14 -59.28
C TRP A 217 4.33 -30.02 -58.81
N ARG A 218 4.55 -30.84 -57.77
CA ARG A 218 3.55 -31.77 -57.23
C ARG A 218 3.45 -31.68 -55.71
N ILE A 219 2.23 -31.61 -55.19
CA ILE A 219 1.90 -31.77 -53.77
C ILE A 219 1.20 -33.12 -53.63
N GLU A 220 1.68 -33.96 -52.71
CA GLU A 220 1.02 -35.21 -52.35
C GLU A 220 0.45 -35.10 -50.94
N VAL A 221 -0.76 -35.65 -50.76
CA VAL A 221 -1.41 -35.83 -49.46
C VAL A 221 -1.62 -37.33 -49.25
N ASP A 222 -0.95 -37.86 -48.23
CA ASP A 222 -0.89 -39.29 -47.90
C ASP A 222 -1.52 -39.51 -46.53
N GLY A 223 -2.58 -40.32 -46.44
CA GLY A 223 -3.21 -40.66 -45.17
C GLY A 223 -2.35 -41.66 -44.39
N THR A 224 -2.06 -41.37 -43.12
CA THR A 224 -1.23 -42.26 -42.28
C THR A 224 -2.01 -42.88 -41.13
N ALA A 225 -3.15 -42.28 -40.73
CA ALA A 225 -4.08 -42.86 -39.76
C ALA A 225 -5.53 -42.35 -39.93
N ASN A 226 -6.48 -43.17 -39.46
CA ASN A 226 -7.93 -42.90 -39.45
C ASN A 226 -8.58 -42.73 -40.84
N GLU A 227 -8.11 -43.49 -41.82
CA GLU A 227 -8.70 -43.58 -43.16
C GLU A 227 -9.94 -44.48 -43.20
N PRO A 228 -10.87 -44.28 -44.15
CA PRO A 228 -10.92 -43.15 -45.09
C PRO A 228 -11.36 -41.87 -44.37
N GLY A 229 -10.82 -40.73 -44.79
CA GLY A 229 -11.06 -39.46 -44.12
C GLY A 229 -10.80 -38.25 -45.03
N ALA A 230 -11.44 -37.13 -44.72
CA ALA A 230 -11.37 -35.94 -45.54
C ALA A 230 -10.41 -34.86 -45.01
N TYR A 231 -9.83 -34.07 -45.91
CA TYR A 231 -8.89 -32.98 -45.63
C TYR A 231 -9.13 -31.78 -46.54
N GLN A 232 -8.59 -30.64 -46.14
CA GLN A 232 -8.52 -29.41 -46.90
C GLN A 232 -7.07 -29.16 -47.30
N LEU A 233 -6.82 -28.92 -48.58
CA LEU A 233 -5.56 -28.43 -49.12
C LEU A 233 -5.76 -26.97 -49.53
N VAL A 234 -4.98 -26.09 -48.92
CA VAL A 234 -4.82 -24.70 -49.35
C VAL A 234 -3.43 -24.54 -49.93
N ALA A 235 -3.34 -24.16 -51.20
CA ALA A 235 -2.07 -23.87 -51.86
C ALA A 235 -2.14 -22.51 -52.56
N GLU A 236 -1.18 -21.64 -52.29
CA GLU A 236 -1.15 -20.30 -52.91
C GLU A 236 0.27 -19.81 -53.14
N PHE A 237 0.45 -18.92 -54.12
CA PHE A 237 1.71 -18.19 -54.26
C PHE A 237 1.86 -17.23 -53.09
N ALA A 238 2.96 -17.35 -52.35
CA ALA A 238 3.27 -16.42 -51.27
C ALA A 238 3.57 -15.04 -51.87
N GLU A 239 2.88 -14.03 -51.36
CA GLU A 239 3.11 -12.64 -51.78
C GLU A 239 4.44 -12.15 -51.19
N ALA A 240 5.32 -11.69 -52.07
CA ALA A 240 6.55 -11.02 -51.71
C ALA A 240 6.36 -9.51 -51.71
N PHE A 241 6.80 -8.87 -50.63
CA PHE A 241 6.74 -7.43 -50.43
C PHE A 241 8.16 -6.90 -50.24
N ASP A 242 8.43 -5.73 -50.79
CA ASP A 242 9.65 -5.00 -50.42
C ASP A 242 9.35 -4.18 -49.15
N ALA A 243 10.23 -4.28 -48.17
CA ALA A 243 10.18 -3.47 -46.97
C ALA A 243 11.58 -2.98 -46.61
N THR A 244 11.65 -1.91 -45.84
CA THR A 244 12.92 -1.34 -45.41
C THR A 244 13.12 -1.54 -43.92
N VAL A 245 14.37 -1.49 -43.49
CA VAL A 245 14.67 -1.34 -42.06
C VAL A 245 13.96 -0.07 -41.53
N GLY A 246 13.35 -0.18 -40.35
CA GLY A 246 12.49 0.84 -39.74
C GLY A 246 10.99 0.69 -40.03
N ALA A 247 10.60 -0.21 -40.93
CA ALA A 247 9.20 -0.40 -41.31
C ALA A 247 8.35 -1.06 -40.20
N VAL A 248 7.09 -0.60 -40.11
CA VAL A 248 6.01 -1.29 -39.39
C VAL A 248 5.00 -1.74 -40.44
N ILE A 249 4.77 -3.04 -40.52
CA ILE A 249 3.96 -3.64 -41.57
C ILE A 249 2.76 -4.31 -40.92
N ASP A 250 1.59 -3.73 -41.15
CA ASP A 250 0.33 -4.31 -40.71
C ASP A 250 -0.26 -5.21 -41.80
N GLY A 251 -0.87 -6.31 -41.39
CA GLY A 251 -1.53 -7.22 -42.31
C GLY A 251 -2.41 -8.23 -41.59
N ASP A 252 -3.05 -9.08 -42.39
CA ASP A 252 -3.87 -10.18 -41.91
C ASP A 252 -3.20 -11.51 -42.23
N LEU A 253 -3.09 -12.35 -41.20
CA LEU A 253 -2.67 -13.74 -41.30
C LEU A 253 -3.90 -14.64 -41.24
N ARG A 254 -3.94 -15.67 -42.07
CA ARG A 254 -4.98 -16.72 -42.08
C ARG A 254 -4.31 -18.07 -42.27
N PRO A 255 -4.91 -19.19 -41.81
CA PRO A 255 -4.39 -20.53 -42.07
C PRO A 255 -4.10 -20.73 -43.56
N GLY A 256 -2.94 -21.31 -43.89
CA GLY A 256 -2.54 -21.52 -45.28
C GLY A 256 -2.06 -20.27 -46.03
N ARG A 257 -1.90 -19.14 -45.34
CA ARG A 257 -1.32 -17.92 -45.90
C ARG A 257 0.12 -17.69 -45.44
N ALA A 258 0.98 -17.33 -46.38
CA ALA A 258 2.34 -16.89 -46.11
C ALA A 258 2.66 -15.51 -46.70
N ARG A 259 3.60 -14.83 -46.06
CA ARG A 259 4.09 -13.49 -46.41
C ARG A 259 5.60 -13.51 -46.44
N ILE A 260 6.17 -12.93 -47.49
CA ILE A 260 7.62 -12.79 -47.63
C ILE A 260 7.95 -11.31 -47.72
N PHE A 261 8.90 -10.86 -46.91
CA PHE A 261 9.38 -9.48 -46.92
C PHE A 261 10.86 -9.47 -47.31
N ASN A 262 11.18 -8.80 -48.41
CA ASN A 262 12.56 -8.55 -48.83
C ASN A 262 13.05 -7.27 -48.17
N ILE A 263 14.05 -7.40 -47.30
CA ILE A 263 14.63 -6.30 -46.55
C ILE A 263 16.05 -6.05 -47.07
N PRO A 264 16.31 -4.94 -47.79
CA PRO A 264 17.65 -4.59 -48.21
C PRO A 264 18.45 -4.13 -46.99
N VAL A 265 19.55 -4.82 -46.69
CA VAL A 265 20.46 -4.50 -45.58
C VAL A 265 21.90 -4.53 -46.09
N THR A 266 22.74 -3.63 -45.57
CA THR A 266 24.17 -3.58 -45.90
C THR A 266 24.96 -4.44 -44.92
N ALA A 267 25.98 -5.15 -45.41
CA ALA A 267 26.89 -5.90 -44.55
C ALA A 267 27.49 -5.00 -43.44
N GLY A 268 27.43 -5.47 -42.20
CA GLY A 268 27.86 -4.78 -40.99
C GLY A 268 26.73 -4.09 -40.22
N GLU A 269 25.56 -3.87 -40.83
CA GLU A 269 24.39 -3.31 -40.15
C GLU A 269 23.71 -4.34 -39.24
N TRP A 270 23.06 -3.86 -38.19
CA TRP A 270 22.28 -4.67 -37.27
C TRP A 270 20.79 -4.34 -37.41
N PHE A 271 19.95 -5.36 -37.37
CA PHE A 271 18.50 -5.22 -37.41
C PHE A 271 17.81 -6.29 -36.56
N SER A 272 16.54 -6.08 -36.23
CA SER A 272 15.68 -7.09 -35.64
C SER A 272 14.30 -7.11 -36.29
N VAL A 273 13.61 -8.25 -36.15
CA VAL A 273 12.29 -8.49 -36.69
C VAL A 273 11.37 -8.94 -35.57
N ASN A 274 10.33 -8.16 -35.30
CA ASN A 274 9.37 -8.47 -34.25
C ASN A 274 7.99 -8.72 -34.85
N PHE A 275 7.34 -9.78 -34.42
CA PHE A 275 5.95 -10.07 -34.76
C PHE A 275 5.08 -9.78 -33.54
N LEU A 276 3.94 -9.11 -33.76
CA LEU A 276 2.92 -8.87 -32.75
C LEU A 276 1.53 -9.19 -33.32
N ARG A 277 0.79 -10.05 -32.63
CA ARG A 277 -0.63 -10.30 -32.87
C ARG A 277 -1.46 -9.16 -32.26
N ARG A 278 -2.27 -8.49 -33.08
CA ARG A 278 -3.03 -7.28 -32.69
C ARG A 278 -4.43 -7.55 -32.14
N GLU A 279 -5.06 -8.66 -32.50
CA GLU A 279 -6.42 -8.99 -32.06
C GLU A 279 -6.50 -10.34 -31.34
N THR A 280 -7.30 -10.38 -30.27
CA THR A 280 -7.60 -11.57 -29.47
C THR A 280 -8.64 -12.49 -30.13
N VAL A 281 -9.24 -12.08 -31.25
CA VAL A 281 -10.23 -12.89 -31.96
C VAL A 281 -9.55 -13.91 -32.89
N GLY A 282 -10.13 -15.11 -32.94
CA GLY A 282 -9.82 -16.16 -33.91
C GLY A 282 -8.99 -17.30 -33.36
N PHE A 283 -9.50 -18.52 -33.47
CA PHE A 283 -8.83 -19.77 -33.12
C PHE A 283 -7.44 -19.89 -33.77
N GLY A 284 -6.54 -20.67 -33.15
CA GLY A 284 -5.17 -20.89 -33.63
C GLY A 284 -4.08 -20.32 -32.72
N THR A 285 -3.03 -21.11 -32.53
CA THR A 285 -1.87 -20.78 -31.68
C THR A 285 -0.55 -20.82 -32.43
N ILE A 286 -0.48 -21.39 -33.63
CA ILE A 286 0.81 -21.78 -34.22
C ILE A 286 1.07 -21.00 -35.51
N GLY A 287 2.12 -20.19 -35.48
CA GLY A 287 2.72 -19.51 -36.64
C GLY A 287 4.21 -19.81 -36.76
N GLU A 288 4.80 -19.36 -37.85
CA GLU A 288 6.23 -19.50 -38.13
C GLU A 288 6.82 -18.17 -38.58
N LEU A 289 7.93 -17.77 -37.96
CA LEU A 289 8.72 -16.61 -38.35
C LEU A 289 10.14 -17.10 -38.66
N ARG A 290 10.60 -16.82 -39.88
CA ARG A 290 11.94 -17.17 -40.35
C ARG A 290 12.63 -15.98 -41.00
N VAL A 291 13.93 -15.85 -40.78
CA VAL A 291 14.78 -14.82 -41.41
C VAL A 291 15.94 -15.52 -42.11
N GLU A 292 16.13 -15.23 -43.39
CA GLU A 292 17.19 -15.79 -44.23
C GLU A 292 18.13 -14.70 -44.75
N SER A 293 19.40 -15.04 -44.91
CA SER A 293 20.41 -14.21 -45.58
C SER A 293 20.14 -14.10 -47.09
N PRO A 294 20.78 -13.14 -47.79
CA PRO A 294 20.73 -13.06 -49.25
C PRO A 294 21.23 -14.33 -49.96
N SER A 295 22.14 -15.07 -49.33
CA SER A 295 22.65 -16.37 -49.78
C SER A 295 21.74 -17.57 -49.46
N GLY A 296 20.62 -17.35 -48.77
CA GLY A 296 19.64 -18.39 -48.41
C GLY A 296 19.94 -19.14 -47.10
N ALA A 297 20.90 -18.69 -46.30
CA ALA A 297 21.16 -19.28 -44.99
C ALA A 297 20.08 -18.83 -43.99
N VAL A 298 19.46 -19.78 -43.29
CA VAL A 298 18.52 -19.48 -42.21
C VAL A 298 19.29 -18.92 -41.01
N LEU A 299 18.98 -17.67 -40.65
CA LEU A 299 19.61 -16.95 -39.54
C LEU A 299 18.78 -17.06 -38.27
N PHE A 300 17.46 -17.13 -38.44
CA PHE A 300 16.49 -17.28 -37.36
C PHE A 300 15.29 -18.05 -37.87
N GLU A 301 14.79 -19.01 -37.10
CA GLU A 301 13.54 -19.72 -37.37
C GLU A 301 12.88 -20.08 -36.04
N ILE A 302 11.60 -19.73 -35.90
CA ILE A 302 10.82 -20.09 -34.72
C ILE A 302 9.39 -20.44 -35.10
N THR A 303 8.91 -21.55 -34.56
CA THR A 303 7.48 -21.83 -34.46
C THR A 303 6.95 -21.19 -33.19
N PHE A 304 5.97 -20.30 -33.30
CA PHE A 304 5.50 -19.52 -32.16
C PHE A 304 4.03 -19.80 -31.80
N GLY A 305 3.82 -19.91 -30.48
CA GLY A 305 2.55 -20.03 -29.77
C GLY A 305 1.93 -18.68 -29.33
N LEU A 306 2.78 -17.66 -29.28
CA LEU A 306 2.61 -16.48 -28.44
C LEU A 306 2.06 -15.28 -29.22
N ALA A 307 1.51 -14.31 -28.49
CA ALA A 307 1.03 -13.06 -29.07
C ALA A 307 2.15 -12.14 -29.58
N ALA A 308 3.40 -12.35 -29.19
CA ALA A 308 4.55 -11.59 -29.68
C ALA A 308 5.79 -12.46 -29.79
N VAL A 309 6.63 -12.17 -30.78
CA VAL A 309 7.89 -12.86 -31.08
C VAL A 309 8.93 -11.84 -31.51
N ASP A 310 10.17 -12.08 -31.16
CA ASP A 310 11.33 -11.26 -31.49
C ASP A 310 12.41 -12.16 -32.10
N SER A 311 12.90 -11.82 -33.29
CA SER A 311 13.99 -12.53 -33.98
C SER A 311 15.33 -12.41 -33.27
N ARG A 312 15.39 -11.56 -32.22
CA ARG A 312 16.62 -11.09 -31.58
C ARG A 312 17.47 -10.25 -32.54
N LEU A 313 18.69 -9.96 -32.13
CA LEU A 313 19.68 -9.20 -32.89
C LEU A 313 20.24 -10.03 -34.05
N ILE A 314 20.17 -9.48 -35.27
CA ILE A 314 20.78 -10.06 -36.47
C ILE A 314 21.83 -9.09 -36.99
N GLN A 315 23.07 -9.56 -37.11
CA GLN A 315 24.12 -8.84 -37.83
C GLN A 315 24.09 -9.25 -39.30
N ALA A 316 23.97 -8.28 -40.20
CA ALA A 316 24.07 -8.54 -41.62
C ALA A 316 25.53 -8.86 -41.99
N THR A 317 25.80 -10.11 -42.37
CA THR A 317 27.12 -10.55 -42.86
C THR A 317 27.32 -10.30 -44.36
N GLU A 318 26.25 -10.07 -45.10
CA GLU A 318 26.22 -9.91 -46.55
C GLU A 318 25.37 -8.69 -46.92
N THR A 319 25.74 -7.97 -47.98
CA THR A 319 24.88 -6.90 -48.53
C THR A 319 23.88 -7.52 -49.49
N GLY A 320 22.59 -7.31 -49.25
CA GLY A 320 21.53 -7.82 -50.12
C GLY A 320 20.15 -7.83 -49.47
N ASN A 321 19.20 -8.53 -50.09
CA ASN A 321 17.85 -8.68 -49.57
C ASN A 321 17.78 -9.87 -48.60
N TYR A 322 17.64 -9.57 -47.32
CA TYR A 322 17.28 -10.55 -46.30
C TYR A 322 15.79 -10.86 -46.43
N ARG A 323 15.42 -12.14 -46.36
CA ARG A 323 14.02 -12.57 -46.51
C ARG A 323 13.44 -12.85 -45.14
N VAL A 324 12.37 -12.14 -44.79
CA VAL A 324 11.56 -12.44 -43.61
C VAL A 324 10.30 -13.16 -44.06
N LEU A 325 10.14 -14.39 -43.59
CA LEU A 325 9.00 -15.24 -43.89
C LEU A 325 8.11 -15.33 -42.66
N LEU A 326 6.84 -15.02 -42.87
CA LEU A 326 5.79 -15.12 -41.86
C LEU A 326 4.66 -15.99 -42.41
N ALA A 327 4.44 -17.15 -41.80
CA ALA A 327 3.41 -18.10 -42.20
C ALA A 327 2.49 -18.47 -41.03
N SER A 328 1.21 -18.70 -41.34
CA SER A 328 0.25 -19.24 -40.38
C SER A 328 0.02 -20.71 -40.60
N ARG A 329 0.07 -21.50 -39.52
CA ARG A 329 -0.46 -22.87 -39.54
C ARG A 329 -1.95 -22.85 -39.21
N ASN A 330 -2.33 -22.21 -38.13
CA ASN A 330 -3.75 -22.11 -37.76
C ASN A 330 -4.16 -20.74 -37.20
N ILE A 331 -3.26 -19.76 -37.17
CA ILE A 331 -3.55 -18.39 -36.72
C ILE A 331 -4.40 -17.66 -37.77
N GLU A 332 -5.57 -17.18 -37.33
CA GLU A 332 -6.34 -16.16 -38.03
C GLU A 332 -6.36 -14.88 -37.18
N ALA A 333 -5.57 -13.87 -37.57
CA ALA A 333 -5.47 -12.61 -36.83
C ALA A 333 -4.84 -11.49 -37.66
N ALA A 334 -5.20 -10.25 -37.32
CA ALA A 334 -4.40 -9.09 -37.68
C ALA A 334 -3.06 -9.11 -36.94
N TYR A 335 -1.97 -8.76 -37.63
CA TYR A 335 -0.61 -8.70 -37.09
C TYR A 335 0.08 -7.38 -37.44
N SER A 336 1.10 -7.05 -36.66
CA SER A 336 2.15 -6.10 -37.03
C SER A 336 3.50 -6.81 -37.07
N LEU A 337 4.24 -6.61 -38.14
CA LEU A 337 5.64 -7.00 -38.26
C LEU A 337 6.50 -5.74 -38.19
N PHE A 338 7.39 -5.66 -37.23
CA PHE A 338 8.32 -4.56 -37.04
C PHE A 338 9.70 -4.99 -37.51
N VAL A 339 10.20 -4.37 -38.58
CA VAL A 339 11.60 -4.50 -39.00
C VAL A 339 12.33 -3.28 -38.45
N ARG A 340 13.15 -3.45 -37.43
CA ARG A 340 13.76 -2.33 -36.69
C ARG A 340 15.25 -2.24 -36.98
N ASP A 341 15.71 -1.01 -37.13
CA ASP A 341 17.12 -0.66 -37.04
C ASP A 341 17.60 -0.83 -35.60
N VAL A 342 18.92 -0.96 -35.45
CA VAL A 342 19.60 -0.94 -34.16
C VAL A 342 20.47 0.32 -34.10
N PRO A 343 19.89 1.48 -33.74
CA PRO A 343 20.64 2.73 -33.67
C PRO A 343 21.70 2.69 -32.57
N GLU A 344 22.70 3.56 -32.70
CA GLU A 344 23.73 3.75 -31.68
C GLU A 344 23.18 4.55 -30.50
N LEU A 345 23.42 4.06 -29.28
CA LEU A 345 23.21 4.75 -28.01
C LEU A 345 24.58 5.10 -27.43
N VAL A 346 24.94 6.37 -27.55
CA VAL A 346 26.24 6.87 -27.09
C VAL A 346 26.32 6.80 -25.56
N VAL A 347 27.46 6.35 -25.03
CA VAL A 347 27.75 6.40 -23.58
C VAL A 347 27.76 7.86 -23.09
N GLY A 348 27.05 8.13 -22.00
CA GLY A 348 26.74 9.49 -21.53
C GLY A 348 25.68 10.21 -22.37
N GLY A 349 24.92 9.48 -23.18
CA GLY A 349 23.92 10.02 -24.12
C GLY A 349 22.48 9.65 -23.75
N VAL A 350 21.55 10.33 -24.41
CA VAL A 350 20.11 10.06 -24.35
C VAL A 350 19.58 9.82 -25.76
N PHE A 351 18.86 8.72 -25.93
CA PHE A 351 18.06 8.46 -27.11
C PHE A 351 16.59 8.77 -26.82
N ALA A 352 15.96 9.60 -27.66
CA ALA A 352 14.53 9.86 -27.60
C ALA A 352 13.85 9.23 -28.82
N GLY A 353 12.75 8.52 -28.60
CA GLY A 353 11.99 7.89 -29.67
C GLY A 353 10.59 7.50 -29.21
N SER A 354 9.90 6.69 -30.01
CA SER A 354 8.61 6.14 -29.64
C SER A 354 8.60 4.63 -29.80
N SER A 355 7.92 3.91 -28.91
CA SER A 355 7.75 2.46 -29.03
C SER A 355 6.29 2.11 -29.07
N ASP A 356 5.97 1.06 -29.82
CA ASP A 356 4.62 0.53 -29.91
C ASP A 356 4.35 -0.43 -28.74
N GLU A 357 3.06 -0.67 -28.45
CA GLU A 357 2.66 -1.63 -27.43
C GLU A 357 3.34 -2.98 -27.65
N ARG A 358 3.88 -3.57 -26.57
CA ARG A 358 4.57 -4.87 -26.60
C ARG A 358 5.72 -4.98 -27.62
N ALA A 359 6.20 -3.86 -28.16
CA ALA A 359 7.31 -3.88 -29.10
C ALA A 359 8.65 -4.01 -28.37
N VAL A 360 9.59 -4.65 -29.04
CA VAL A 360 11.00 -4.71 -28.64
C VAL A 360 11.80 -3.77 -29.53
N ARG A 361 12.72 -3.01 -28.91
CA ARG A 361 13.72 -2.20 -29.59
C ARG A 361 15.10 -2.53 -29.05
N TYR A 362 16.10 -2.44 -29.92
CA TYR A 362 17.49 -2.64 -29.56
C TYR A 362 18.30 -1.40 -29.88
N PHE A 363 19.31 -1.11 -29.06
CA PHE A 363 20.24 -0.01 -29.24
C PHE A 363 21.65 -0.56 -29.07
N ARG A 364 22.55 -0.27 -30.00
CA ARG A 364 23.94 -0.68 -29.92
C ARG A 364 24.76 0.37 -29.17
N PHE A 365 25.71 -0.06 -28.35
CA PHE A 365 26.76 0.79 -27.81
C PHE A 365 28.08 0.02 -27.80
N ASP A 366 29.19 0.74 -27.85
CA ASP A 366 30.50 0.14 -27.66
C ASP A 366 30.97 0.44 -26.23
N ALA A 367 31.38 -0.59 -25.49
CA ALA A 367 31.98 -0.45 -24.17
C ALA A 367 33.46 -0.85 -24.23
N ALA A 368 34.30 -0.13 -23.51
CA ALA A 368 35.68 -0.51 -23.24
C ALA A 368 35.78 -1.47 -22.04
N ASN A 369 36.93 -2.14 -21.91
CA ASN A 369 37.21 -2.95 -20.74
C ASN A 369 37.35 -2.05 -19.51
N GLY A 370 36.51 -2.29 -18.50
CA GLY A 370 36.45 -1.54 -17.26
C GLY A 370 35.31 -0.51 -17.21
N ASP A 371 34.56 -0.33 -18.29
CA ASP A 371 33.41 0.58 -18.29
C ASP A 371 32.34 0.09 -17.31
N PHE A 372 31.82 1.01 -16.50
CA PHE A 372 30.79 0.72 -15.51
C PHE A 372 29.53 1.49 -15.87
N LEU A 373 28.60 0.82 -16.55
CA LEU A 373 27.50 1.51 -17.24
C LEU A 373 26.14 1.15 -16.64
N ARG A 374 25.20 2.08 -16.80
CA ARG A 374 23.80 1.89 -16.40
C ARG A 374 22.87 2.49 -17.45
N SER A 375 21.81 1.76 -17.83
CA SER A 375 20.79 2.31 -18.72
C SER A 375 19.48 2.55 -17.97
N ALA A 376 18.77 3.64 -18.27
CA ALA A 376 17.54 4.04 -17.57
C ALA A 376 16.48 4.59 -18.52
N LEU A 377 15.21 4.53 -18.10
CA LEU A 377 14.04 5.06 -18.82
C LEU A 377 13.47 6.30 -18.14
N ASP A 378 13.09 7.29 -18.94
CA ASP A 378 12.39 8.49 -18.45
C ASP A 378 10.90 8.20 -18.17
N LYS A 379 10.47 8.46 -16.93
CA LYS A 379 9.08 8.25 -16.46
C LYS A 379 8.08 9.33 -16.90
N VAL A 380 8.51 10.50 -17.37
CA VAL A 380 7.62 11.64 -17.71
C VAL A 380 6.67 11.30 -18.87
N VAL A 381 7.04 10.33 -19.70
CA VAL A 381 6.30 9.99 -20.93
C VAL A 381 5.23 8.90 -20.77
N ASN A 382 4.81 8.58 -19.53
CA ASN A 382 3.84 7.49 -19.26
C ASN A 382 4.24 6.17 -19.92
N PHE A 383 5.54 5.93 -20.07
CA PHE A 383 6.06 4.74 -20.72
C PHE A 383 6.24 3.64 -19.67
N SER A 384 5.77 2.44 -19.97
CA SER A 384 6.06 1.25 -19.16
C SER A 384 6.84 0.24 -20.01
N GLY A 385 8.01 -0.15 -19.54
CA GLY A 385 8.85 -1.12 -20.22
C GLY A 385 10.06 -1.56 -19.41
N ASN A 386 10.73 -2.60 -19.89
CA ASN A 386 11.93 -3.17 -19.28
C ASN A 386 13.16 -2.75 -20.08
N VAL A 387 14.29 -2.59 -19.39
CA VAL A 387 15.60 -2.32 -19.99
C VAL A 387 16.59 -3.38 -19.54
N ASN A 388 17.34 -3.93 -20.49
CA ASN A 388 18.27 -5.02 -20.26
C ASN A 388 19.53 -4.86 -21.13
N PHE A 389 20.70 -5.23 -20.62
CA PHE A 389 21.95 -5.33 -21.36
C PHE A 389 22.16 -6.74 -21.93
N PHE A 390 22.64 -6.80 -23.18
CA PHE A 390 22.97 -8.02 -23.91
C PHE A 390 24.33 -7.88 -24.61
N ASP A 391 25.02 -9.01 -24.85
CA ASP A 391 26.16 -9.07 -25.76
C ASP A 391 25.71 -9.30 -27.22
N GLY A 392 26.67 -9.32 -28.15
CA GLY A 392 26.41 -9.57 -29.58
C GLY A 392 25.92 -10.98 -29.92
N ASP A 393 26.05 -11.94 -29.00
CA ASP A 393 25.49 -13.29 -29.13
C ASP A 393 24.08 -13.37 -28.50
N ASN A 394 23.52 -12.23 -28.08
CA ASN A 394 22.23 -12.11 -27.41
C ASN A 394 22.17 -12.87 -26.07
N ASN A 395 23.31 -13.01 -25.38
CA ASN A 395 23.32 -13.45 -23.98
C ASN A 395 22.95 -12.28 -23.08
N PHE A 396 22.06 -12.55 -22.12
CA PHE A 396 21.68 -11.58 -21.10
C PHE A 396 22.87 -11.30 -20.18
N ILE A 397 23.20 -10.02 -19.97
CA ILE A 397 24.26 -9.58 -19.08
C ILE A 397 23.68 -9.12 -17.75
N SER A 398 22.76 -8.16 -17.80
CA SER A 398 22.08 -7.61 -16.63
C SER A 398 20.80 -6.89 -17.06
N GLY A 399 19.92 -6.58 -16.12
CA GLY A 399 18.65 -5.95 -16.48
C GLY A 399 17.70 -5.79 -15.30
N SER A 400 16.56 -5.16 -15.59
CA SER A 400 15.52 -4.88 -14.61
C SER A 400 14.25 -5.67 -14.95
N TYR A 401 13.72 -6.40 -13.96
CA TYR A 401 12.51 -7.23 -14.06
C TYR A 401 11.43 -6.77 -13.07
N ASP A 402 11.22 -5.46 -12.89
CA ASP A 402 10.20 -4.99 -11.95
C ASP A 402 9.17 -4.05 -12.58
N TYR A 403 7.90 -4.48 -12.51
CA TYR A 403 6.74 -3.91 -13.21
C TYR A 403 6.24 -2.58 -12.63
N SER A 404 6.86 -2.06 -11.56
CA SER A 404 6.33 -0.88 -10.86
C SER A 404 7.36 0.10 -10.26
N VAL A 405 8.64 -0.26 -10.13
CA VAL A 405 9.59 0.56 -9.34
C VAL A 405 11.01 0.69 -9.90
N ALA A 406 11.45 -0.14 -10.83
CA ALA A 406 12.87 -0.19 -11.21
C ALA A 406 13.19 0.64 -12.47
N ASP A 407 13.74 1.83 -12.22
CA ASP A 407 14.02 2.94 -13.15
C ASP A 407 15.26 2.80 -14.05
N GLY A 408 15.81 1.59 -14.17
CA GLY A 408 16.96 1.31 -15.03
C GLY A 408 17.63 -0.02 -14.69
N THR A 409 18.62 -0.43 -15.48
CA THR A 409 19.45 -1.60 -15.19
C THR A 409 20.21 -1.38 -13.88
N PRO A 410 20.63 -2.45 -13.19
CA PRO A 410 21.73 -2.36 -12.24
C PRO A 410 22.99 -1.79 -12.94
N PRO A 411 23.81 -0.98 -12.26
CA PRO A 411 25.15 -0.66 -12.72
C PRO A 411 25.92 -1.94 -13.08
N THR A 412 26.56 -1.97 -14.24
CA THR A 412 27.15 -3.20 -14.81
C THR A 412 28.57 -2.94 -15.26
N LEU A 413 29.52 -3.76 -14.78
CA LEU A 413 30.92 -3.71 -15.18
C LEU A 413 31.16 -4.55 -16.44
N PHE A 414 31.67 -3.91 -17.48
CA PHE A 414 32.01 -4.56 -18.75
C PHE A 414 33.49 -4.93 -18.76
N ASN A 415 33.78 -6.23 -18.62
CA ASN A 415 35.15 -6.75 -18.51
C ASN A 415 35.88 -6.96 -19.85
N ASN A 416 35.19 -6.72 -20.97
CA ASN A 416 35.74 -6.89 -22.31
C ASN A 416 35.32 -5.73 -23.19
N ALA A 417 36.26 -5.21 -23.97
CA ALA A 417 35.93 -4.21 -24.98
C ALA A 417 35.14 -4.87 -26.13
N GLY A 418 34.05 -4.25 -26.58
CA GLY A 418 33.21 -4.79 -27.64
C GLY A 418 31.89 -4.05 -27.82
N SER A 419 31.09 -4.52 -28.76
CA SER A 419 29.74 -4.03 -28.99
C SER A 419 28.74 -4.78 -28.11
N TYR A 420 27.92 -4.02 -27.41
CA TYR A 420 26.87 -4.47 -26.53
C TYR A 420 25.56 -3.80 -26.92
N PHE A 421 24.46 -4.28 -26.34
CA PHE A 421 23.12 -3.87 -26.74
C PHE A 421 22.23 -3.60 -25.53
N VAL A 422 21.47 -2.51 -25.60
CA VAL A 422 20.35 -2.26 -24.72
C VAL A 422 19.08 -2.75 -25.39
N LYS A 423 18.37 -3.68 -24.75
CA LYS A 423 17.04 -4.14 -25.15
C LYS A 423 15.98 -3.39 -24.36
N LEU A 424 15.11 -2.69 -25.06
CA LEU A 424 13.92 -2.02 -24.54
C LEU A 424 12.69 -2.85 -24.90
N GLU A 425 11.93 -3.30 -23.90
CA GLU A 425 10.69 -4.07 -24.09
C GLU A 425 9.50 -3.29 -23.55
N SER A 426 8.59 -2.84 -24.42
CA SER A 426 7.37 -2.16 -24.02
C SER A 426 6.41 -3.14 -23.33
N THR A 427 5.83 -2.78 -22.19
CA THR A 427 4.90 -3.65 -21.43
C THR A 427 3.45 -3.18 -21.45
N PHE A 428 3.17 -1.96 -21.92
CA PHE A 428 1.80 -1.45 -22.01
C PHE A 428 0.99 -2.16 -23.10
N THR A 429 -0.33 -2.25 -22.88
CA THR A 429 -1.27 -3.09 -23.64
C THR A 429 -2.47 -2.31 -24.20
N THR A 430 -2.37 -0.98 -24.27
CA THR A 430 -3.45 -0.12 -24.76
C THR A 430 -3.50 -0.13 -26.29
N THR A 431 -4.63 -0.59 -26.84
CA THR A 431 -4.87 -0.81 -28.27
C THR A 431 -4.34 0.32 -29.16
N ARG A 432 -3.28 0.03 -29.92
CA ARG A 432 -2.69 0.89 -30.97
C ARG A 432 -2.13 2.26 -30.52
N SER A 433 -1.65 2.38 -29.28
CA SER A 433 -0.87 3.57 -28.90
C SER A 433 0.62 3.33 -29.11
N SER A 434 1.30 4.20 -29.86
CA SER A 434 2.74 4.41 -29.69
C SER A 434 2.93 5.33 -28.49
N ARG A 435 3.94 5.09 -27.67
CA ARG A 435 4.32 5.96 -26.55
C ARG A 435 5.75 6.42 -26.73
N ASP A 436 5.97 7.71 -26.52
CA ASP A 436 7.31 8.26 -26.50
C ASP A 436 8.09 7.67 -25.32
N PHE A 437 9.40 7.50 -25.49
CA PHE A 437 10.33 7.10 -24.46
C PHE A 437 11.61 7.92 -24.60
N ARG A 438 12.31 8.12 -23.49
CA ARG A 438 13.71 8.54 -23.49
C ARG A 438 14.51 7.49 -22.74
N LEU A 439 15.60 7.04 -23.35
CA LEU A 439 16.51 6.02 -22.85
C LEU A 439 17.89 6.65 -22.68
N SER A 440 18.46 6.58 -21.49
CA SER A 440 19.83 7.04 -21.21
C SER A 440 20.79 5.86 -21.10
N LEU A 441 22.06 6.12 -21.39
CA LEU A 441 23.17 5.22 -21.08
C LEU A 441 24.21 6.02 -20.30
N ASN A 442 24.25 5.83 -18.99
CA ASN A 442 25.08 6.58 -18.07
C ASN A 442 26.41 5.85 -17.83
N ASP A 443 27.50 6.62 -17.87
CA ASP A 443 28.82 6.18 -17.42
C ASP A 443 28.94 6.48 -15.92
N ILE A 444 28.99 5.41 -15.12
CA ILE A 444 29.06 5.54 -13.66
C ILE A 444 30.52 5.73 -13.27
N LEU A 445 30.84 6.96 -12.90
CA LEU A 445 32.20 7.33 -12.52
C LEU A 445 32.67 6.56 -11.27
N PRO A 446 33.99 6.31 -11.15
CA PRO A 446 34.57 5.75 -9.93
C PRO A 446 34.21 6.59 -8.71
N PRO A 447 34.11 5.96 -7.52
CA PRO A 447 33.67 6.65 -6.31
C PRO A 447 34.62 7.77 -5.90
N GLU A 448 34.05 8.94 -5.62
CA GLU A 448 34.78 10.10 -5.14
C GLU A 448 35.06 9.96 -3.64
N PRO A 449 36.31 10.19 -3.18
CA PRO A 449 36.62 10.10 -1.76
C PRO A 449 36.00 11.27 -0.98
N VAL A 450 35.31 10.98 0.13
CA VAL A 450 34.82 11.99 1.07
C VAL A 450 35.82 12.16 2.20
N SER A 451 36.31 13.38 2.38
CA SER A 451 37.15 13.76 3.52
C SER A 451 36.28 14.26 4.67
N PHE A 452 36.48 13.70 5.86
CA PHE A 452 35.84 14.15 7.08
C PHE A 452 36.73 15.15 7.83
N ASP A 453 36.10 16.16 8.44
CA ASP A 453 36.77 17.07 9.36
C ASP A 453 36.96 16.44 10.76
N GLY A 454 37.53 17.22 11.69
CA GLY A 454 37.86 16.75 13.05
C GLY A 454 36.66 16.33 13.90
N ALA A 455 35.45 16.75 13.53
CA ALA A 455 34.19 16.35 14.18
C ALA A 455 33.33 15.48 13.25
N GLY A 456 33.96 14.80 12.29
CA GLY A 456 33.31 13.77 11.51
C GLY A 456 32.33 14.27 10.46
N ARG A 457 32.36 15.54 10.05
CA ARG A 457 31.52 16.05 8.95
C ARG A 457 32.25 15.94 7.62
N GLY A 458 31.62 15.28 6.65
CA GLY A 458 32.01 15.23 5.25
C GLY A 458 31.00 15.97 4.40
N LEU A 459 31.47 16.88 3.55
CA LEU A 459 30.61 17.72 2.70
C LEU A 459 30.94 17.48 1.24
N VAL A 460 29.89 17.33 0.45
CA VAL A 460 29.94 17.39 -1.01
C VAL A 460 28.96 18.47 -1.42
N HIS A 461 29.50 19.54 -2.00
CA HIS A 461 28.71 20.66 -2.49
C HIS A 461 28.61 20.62 -4.01
N GLY A 462 27.40 20.85 -4.50
CA GLY A 462 27.13 20.97 -5.91
C GLY A 462 27.36 19.68 -6.71
N GLY A 463 27.08 18.53 -6.10
CA GLY A 463 27.08 17.25 -6.81
C GLY A 463 26.02 17.27 -7.92
N GLN A 464 26.34 16.72 -9.08
CA GLN A 464 25.46 16.80 -10.25
C GLN A 464 24.95 15.41 -10.64
N ILE A 465 23.64 15.24 -10.69
CA ILE A 465 23.00 14.18 -11.48
C ILE A 465 22.85 14.75 -12.89
N GLY A 466 23.68 14.29 -13.82
CA GLY A 466 23.78 14.93 -15.15
C GLY A 466 22.77 14.42 -16.17
N LEU A 467 22.20 13.24 -15.93
CA LEU A 467 21.25 12.53 -16.77
C LEU A 467 20.28 11.73 -15.90
N PHE A 468 19.04 11.56 -16.32
CA PHE A 468 18.12 10.65 -15.63
C PHE A 468 18.68 9.22 -15.54
N GLY A 469 18.59 8.64 -14.34
CA GLY A 469 19.16 7.33 -14.03
C GLY A 469 20.68 7.32 -13.82
N ASP A 470 21.34 8.48 -13.85
CA ASP A 470 22.73 8.64 -13.40
C ASP A 470 22.85 8.28 -11.91
N MET A 471 24.06 7.91 -11.52
CA MET A 471 24.39 7.50 -10.15
C MET A 471 25.73 8.11 -9.75
N ARG A 472 25.76 8.74 -8.57
CA ARG A 472 27.00 9.25 -7.97
C ARG A 472 27.41 8.38 -6.80
N LEU A 473 28.69 8.04 -6.78
CA LEU A 473 29.29 7.17 -5.77
C LEU A 473 30.28 7.98 -4.95
N TYR A 474 30.14 7.92 -3.63
CA TYR A 474 31.05 8.55 -2.69
C TYR A 474 31.62 7.48 -1.77
N GLN A 475 32.93 7.47 -1.56
CA GLN A 475 33.60 6.47 -0.72
C GLN A 475 34.27 7.07 0.51
N PHE A 476 34.28 6.30 1.59
CA PHE A 476 35.06 6.63 2.79
C PHE A 476 35.36 5.38 3.61
N THR A 477 36.28 5.49 4.57
CA THR A 477 36.60 4.41 5.52
C THR A 477 36.07 4.74 6.90
N ALA A 478 35.50 3.76 7.59
CA ALA A 478 35.01 3.94 8.95
C ALA A 478 35.31 2.71 9.83
N PRO A 479 35.52 2.90 11.14
CA PRO A 479 35.63 1.79 12.07
C PRO A 479 34.27 1.11 12.33
N ALA A 480 34.32 -0.13 12.82
CA ALA A 480 33.16 -0.91 13.23
C ALA A 480 32.39 -0.21 14.36
N GLY A 481 31.07 -0.27 14.29
CA GLY A 481 30.16 0.37 15.22
C GLY A 481 30.04 1.89 15.05
N SER A 482 30.61 2.48 14.00
CA SER A 482 30.46 3.92 13.74
C SER A 482 29.06 4.27 13.26
N GLY A 483 28.62 5.47 13.58
CA GLY A 483 27.31 6.00 13.26
C GLY A 483 27.47 6.90 12.08
N LEU A 484 26.70 6.66 11.04
CA LEU A 484 26.65 7.49 9.85
C LEU A 484 25.27 8.09 9.74
N VAL A 485 25.19 9.41 9.63
CA VAL A 485 23.99 10.10 9.15
C VAL A 485 24.25 10.66 7.77
N VAL A 486 23.30 10.42 6.87
CA VAL A 486 23.31 10.88 5.48
C VAL A 486 22.19 11.90 5.33
N ASP A 487 22.52 13.17 5.09
CA ASP A 487 21.58 14.25 4.77
C ASP A 487 21.80 14.67 3.31
N LEU A 488 20.84 14.33 2.45
CA LEU A 488 20.84 14.67 1.04
C LEU A 488 19.82 15.78 0.79
N ARG A 489 20.27 16.90 0.25
CA ARG A 489 19.44 18.07 -0.05
C ARG A 489 19.58 18.53 -1.49
N VAL A 490 18.59 19.28 -1.94
CA VAL A 490 18.61 20.00 -3.21
C VAL A 490 19.61 21.15 -3.11
N GLY A 491 20.60 21.20 -4.01
CA GLY A 491 21.63 22.25 -4.09
C GLY A 491 21.17 23.50 -4.86
N ASP A 492 20.32 23.32 -5.89
CA ASP A 492 19.55 24.40 -6.52
C ASP A 492 18.06 24.04 -6.64
N LEU A 493 17.16 24.95 -6.23
CA LEU A 493 15.71 24.69 -6.16
C LEU A 493 15.02 24.50 -7.52
N THR A 494 15.75 24.26 -8.62
CA THR A 494 15.18 24.34 -9.97
C THR A 494 15.07 23.00 -10.71
N SER A 495 15.63 21.90 -10.19
CA SER A 495 15.95 20.76 -11.06
C SER A 495 15.75 19.34 -10.48
N LEU A 496 16.06 19.09 -9.19
CA LEU A 496 15.80 17.79 -8.52
C LEU A 496 14.48 17.80 -7.73
N GLU A 497 13.57 16.87 -8.04
CA GLU A 497 12.40 16.56 -7.20
C GLU A 497 12.72 15.39 -6.23
N ILE A 498 11.77 15.16 -5.32
CA ILE A 498 11.81 14.30 -4.11
C ILE A 498 12.12 12.80 -4.31
N SER A 499 12.43 12.32 -5.51
CA SER A 499 12.60 10.88 -5.77
C SER A 499 14.03 10.38 -5.66
N THR A 500 15.02 11.28 -5.50
CA THR A 500 16.43 10.89 -5.35
C THR A 500 16.65 10.18 -4.01
N THR A 501 17.28 9.01 -4.05
CA THR A 501 17.56 8.18 -2.87
C THR A 501 19.05 7.95 -2.65
N THR A 502 19.46 7.75 -1.41
CA THR A 502 20.78 7.29 -0.99
C THR A 502 20.71 5.84 -0.53
N GLN A 503 21.78 5.09 -0.81
CA GLN A 503 22.01 3.75 -0.27
C GLN A 503 23.44 3.67 0.23
N VAL A 504 23.63 3.01 1.38
CA VAL A 504 24.97 2.78 1.94
C VAL A 504 25.36 1.32 1.71
N HIS A 505 26.52 1.11 1.10
CA HIS A 505 27.06 -0.21 0.81
C HIS A 505 28.42 -0.39 1.42
N ARG A 506 28.73 -1.63 1.84
CA ARG A 506 30.05 -2.03 2.31
C ARG A 506 30.83 -2.67 1.17
N VAL A 507 32.07 -2.22 0.98
CA VAL A 507 32.95 -2.72 -0.09
C VAL A 507 33.72 -3.97 0.34
N GLY A 508 34.29 -4.01 1.55
CA GLY A 508 35.10 -5.14 2.00
C GLY A 508 36.34 -5.39 1.14
N SER A 509 36.64 -6.67 0.90
CA SER A 509 37.66 -7.08 -0.06
C SER A 509 37.18 -7.02 -1.52
N GLY A 510 35.95 -6.56 -1.76
CA GLY A 510 35.33 -6.46 -3.07
C GLY A 510 35.77 -5.21 -3.84
N SER A 511 35.05 -4.91 -4.92
CA SER A 511 35.21 -3.69 -5.72
C SER A 511 33.98 -2.81 -5.54
N TYR A 512 34.08 -1.51 -5.80
CA TYR A 512 32.91 -0.63 -5.80
C TYR A 512 31.87 -1.01 -6.88
N THR A 513 32.30 -1.76 -7.88
CA THR A 513 31.46 -2.30 -8.95
C THR A 513 30.68 -3.55 -8.54
N ASP A 514 31.01 -4.14 -7.39
CA ASP A 514 30.36 -5.33 -6.83
C ASP A 514 30.45 -5.28 -5.29
N PRO A 515 29.71 -4.35 -4.65
CA PRO A 515 29.73 -4.21 -3.20
C PRO A 515 29.16 -5.45 -2.53
N ILE A 516 29.77 -5.86 -1.42
CA ILE A 516 29.46 -7.15 -0.77
C ILE A 516 28.10 -7.13 -0.07
N GLN A 517 27.70 -5.97 0.46
CA GLN A 517 26.51 -5.86 1.30
C GLN A 517 25.92 -4.45 1.27
N THR A 518 24.61 -4.36 1.03
CA THR A 518 23.81 -3.17 1.35
C THR A 518 23.60 -3.10 2.85
N ILE A 519 23.91 -1.96 3.45
CA ILE A 519 23.68 -1.71 4.88
C ILE A 519 22.23 -1.31 5.07
N GLU A 520 21.52 -2.04 5.93
CA GLU A 520 20.15 -1.72 6.28
C GLU A 520 20.11 -0.42 7.09
N GLU A 521 19.08 0.38 6.85
CA GLU A 521 18.86 1.63 7.58
C GLU A 521 18.40 1.32 9.00
N ASP A 522 19.18 1.71 10.00
CA ASP A 522 18.76 1.65 11.40
C ASP A 522 17.68 2.68 11.73
N TYR A 523 17.71 3.78 10.99
CA TYR A 523 16.72 4.84 11.00
C TYR A 523 16.56 5.38 9.58
N SER A 524 15.34 5.39 9.08
CA SER A 524 15.01 5.95 7.77
C SER A 524 13.88 6.94 7.92
N LEU A 525 14.08 8.15 7.41
CA LEU A 525 12.98 9.05 7.15
C LEU A 525 12.99 9.42 5.67
N ASN A 526 12.33 8.58 4.87
CA ASN A 526 12.02 8.90 3.48
C ASN A 526 10.95 10.01 3.46
N HIS A 527 11.39 11.25 3.25
CA HIS A 527 10.48 12.39 3.21
C HIS A 527 9.79 12.46 1.83
N TYR A 528 8.79 11.61 1.62
CA TYR A 528 7.92 11.71 0.45
C TYR A 528 7.04 12.98 0.56
N GLY A 529 7.55 14.12 0.10
CA GLY A 529 6.70 15.17 -0.47
C GLY A 529 6.62 16.55 0.18
N ASP A 530 7.50 16.95 1.11
CA ASP A 530 7.59 18.37 1.51
C ASP A 530 8.77 19.07 0.82
N ALA A 531 8.56 19.49 -0.43
CA ALA A 531 9.52 20.27 -1.20
C ALA A 531 9.94 21.59 -0.51
N SER A 532 9.24 22.04 0.55
CA SER A 532 9.58 23.27 1.27
C SER A 532 10.84 23.18 2.12
N LEU A 533 11.32 21.97 2.44
CA LEU A 533 12.53 21.77 3.24
C LEU A 533 13.79 21.55 2.39
N GLY A 534 13.65 21.35 1.07
CA GLY A 534 14.75 21.00 0.19
C GLY A 534 15.45 19.67 0.55
N LEU A 535 14.85 18.85 1.43
CA LEU A 535 15.38 17.57 1.86
C LEU A 535 14.94 16.47 0.88
N LEU A 536 15.90 15.76 0.30
CA LEU A 536 15.67 14.63 -0.60
C LEU A 536 15.62 13.31 0.18
N GLN A 537 16.62 13.04 1.02
CA GLN A 537 16.64 11.89 1.92
C GLN A 537 17.43 12.18 3.19
N PHE A 538 16.99 11.57 4.29
CA PHE A 538 17.70 11.56 5.55
C PHE A 538 17.73 10.13 6.14
N GLY A 539 18.92 9.59 6.37
CA GLY A 539 19.10 8.21 6.83
C GLY A 539 20.19 8.09 7.90
N GLY A 540 20.00 7.17 8.84
CA GLY A 540 20.94 6.84 9.91
C GLY A 540 21.34 5.36 9.87
N TYR A 541 22.63 5.08 9.98
CA TYR A 541 23.21 3.74 9.83
C TYR A 541 24.23 3.46 10.94
N VAL A 542 24.22 2.23 11.49
CA VAL A 542 25.33 1.71 12.29
C VAL A 542 26.21 0.81 11.41
N LEU A 543 27.46 1.20 11.23
CA LEU A 543 28.39 0.53 10.31
C LEU A 543 28.99 -0.73 10.96
N PRO A 544 28.80 -1.94 10.38
CA PRO A 544 29.02 -3.20 11.10
C PRO A 544 30.50 -3.59 11.28
N SER A 545 31.43 -2.99 10.52
CA SER A 545 32.83 -3.45 10.46
C SER A 545 33.82 -2.33 10.14
N ASN A 546 35.10 -2.55 10.44
CA ASN A 546 36.19 -1.68 9.97
C ASN A 546 36.34 -1.87 8.45
N ASP A 547 35.88 -0.91 7.65
CA ASP A 547 35.83 -1.11 6.20
C ASP A 547 35.75 0.20 5.40
N THR A 548 35.83 0.06 4.08
CA THR A 548 35.42 1.06 3.10
C THR A 548 33.92 0.93 2.81
N TYR A 549 33.24 2.06 2.81
CA TYR A 549 31.81 2.19 2.54
C TYR A 549 31.59 3.11 1.34
N LEU A 550 30.47 2.86 0.64
CA LEU A 550 29.98 3.65 -0.46
C LEU A 550 28.64 4.27 -0.08
N VAL A 551 28.50 5.57 -0.27
CA VAL A 551 27.20 6.24 -0.35
C VAL A 551 26.88 6.38 -1.82
N MET A 552 25.83 5.68 -2.25
CA MET A 552 25.34 5.72 -3.62
C MET A 552 24.12 6.62 -3.68
N ILE A 553 24.19 7.67 -4.48
CA ILE A 553 23.07 8.56 -4.76
C ILE A 553 22.45 8.10 -6.08
N ASN A 554 21.22 7.63 -6.00
CA ASN A 554 20.44 7.14 -7.12
C ASN A 554 19.29 8.11 -7.38
N ALA A 555 19.27 8.71 -8.56
CA ALA A 555 18.17 9.53 -9.03
C ALA A 555 17.29 8.70 -9.99
N PRO A 556 16.22 8.03 -9.50
CA PRO A 556 15.21 7.51 -10.38
C PRO A 556 14.61 8.66 -11.19
N ALA A 557 14.45 8.43 -12.50
CA ALA A 557 14.04 9.41 -13.50
C ALA A 557 12.89 10.34 -13.06
N PRO A 558 12.83 11.60 -13.53
CA PRO A 558 13.42 12.13 -14.77
C PRO A 558 14.36 13.35 -14.61
N GLN A 559 15.18 13.41 -13.57
CA GLN A 559 15.77 14.69 -13.16
C GLN A 559 17.28 14.74 -13.35
N ASP A 560 17.71 15.86 -13.94
CA ASP A 560 19.07 16.36 -13.83
C ASP A 560 19.06 17.42 -12.74
N GLY A 561 20.13 17.60 -11.99
CA GLY A 561 20.21 18.71 -11.05
C GLY A 561 21.31 18.62 -10.01
N GLU A 562 21.40 19.68 -9.23
CA GLU A 562 22.42 19.88 -8.21
C GLU A 562 21.95 19.40 -6.83
N PHE A 563 22.75 18.60 -6.14
CA PHE A 563 22.53 18.19 -4.76
C PHE A 563 23.68 18.58 -3.84
N ASP A 564 23.35 18.78 -2.57
CA ASP A 564 24.31 18.84 -1.47
C ASP A 564 24.19 17.55 -0.65
N LEU A 565 25.32 16.89 -0.41
CA LEU A 565 25.42 15.72 0.45
C LEU A 565 26.23 16.07 1.69
N THR A 566 25.61 15.90 2.87
CA THR A 566 26.29 15.97 4.16
C THR A 566 26.34 14.58 4.78
N LEU A 567 27.55 14.14 5.14
CA LEU A 567 27.80 12.92 5.89
C LEU A 567 28.28 13.28 7.30
N GLU A 568 27.67 12.73 8.33
CA GLU A 568 28.09 12.90 9.71
C GLU A 568 28.48 11.53 10.27
N LEU A 569 29.79 11.33 10.45
CA LEU A 569 30.40 10.07 10.88
C LEU A 569 30.95 10.21 12.30
N VAL A 570 30.51 9.36 13.22
CA VAL A 570 30.98 9.36 14.60
C VAL A 570 31.36 7.94 15.03
N ALA A 571 32.53 7.80 15.66
CA ALA A 571 32.95 6.53 16.22
C ALA A 571 32.28 6.30 17.59
N PRO A 572 32.00 5.05 17.99
CA PRO A 572 31.41 4.75 19.28
C PRO A 572 32.40 5.13 20.41
N SER A 573 31.91 5.83 21.42
CA SER A 573 32.69 6.24 22.61
C SER A 573 31.83 6.17 23.87
N ALA A 574 32.44 5.89 25.02
CA ALA A 574 31.73 5.90 26.30
C ALA A 574 31.19 7.28 26.67
N THR A 575 31.86 8.35 26.21
CA THR A 575 31.38 9.73 26.29
C THR A 575 31.47 10.33 24.90
N LEU A 576 30.37 10.86 24.41
CA LEU A 576 30.28 11.63 23.16
C LEU A 576 29.90 13.06 23.52
N THR A 577 30.57 14.03 22.91
CA THR A 577 30.24 15.45 23.00
C THR A 577 29.71 15.91 21.64
N VAL A 578 28.55 16.56 21.64
CA VAL A 578 27.89 17.06 20.43
C VAL A 578 27.78 18.57 20.52
N ASP A 579 28.08 19.25 19.40
CA ASP A 579 27.96 20.70 19.24
C ASP A 579 27.50 21.00 17.81
N ASP A 580 26.41 21.75 17.62
CA ASP A 580 25.81 22.00 16.31
C ASP A 580 26.72 22.79 15.36
N ASP A 581 27.57 23.67 15.89
CA ASP A 581 28.42 24.56 15.09
C ASP A 581 29.91 24.57 15.47
N LEU A 582 30.29 23.87 16.54
CA LEU A 582 31.65 23.83 17.14
C LEU A 582 32.11 25.15 17.77
N LEU A 583 31.23 26.10 18.04
CA LEU A 583 31.60 27.36 18.69
C LEU A 583 31.69 27.20 20.21
N ASP A 584 30.76 26.47 20.82
CA ASP A 584 30.68 26.30 22.27
C ASP A 584 31.62 25.20 22.80
N CYS A 585 31.83 24.17 21.98
CA CYS A 585 32.69 23.02 22.19
C CYS A 585 33.50 22.71 20.92
N PRO A 586 34.60 23.46 20.63
CA PRO A 586 35.42 23.26 19.43
C PRO A 586 36.06 21.88 19.29
N GLY A 587 36.07 21.08 20.36
CA GLY A 587 36.56 19.70 20.39
C GLY A 587 35.46 18.65 20.49
N ALA A 588 34.21 18.98 20.14
CA ALA A 588 33.13 18.01 20.11
C ALA A 588 33.42 16.86 19.14
N ASP A 589 32.93 15.67 19.47
CA ASP A 589 33.16 14.44 18.69
C ASP A 589 32.35 14.45 17.38
N THR A 590 31.19 15.11 17.39
CA THR A 590 30.33 15.25 16.20
C THR A 590 29.43 16.48 16.29
N ARG A 591 28.86 16.87 15.16
CA ARG A 591 27.77 17.86 15.09
C ARG A 591 26.39 17.23 14.99
N SER A 592 26.33 15.91 14.81
CA SER A 592 25.08 15.18 14.63
C SER A 592 24.68 14.45 15.90
N LEU A 593 23.65 14.97 16.55
CA LEU A 593 23.07 14.34 17.73
C LEU A 593 22.46 12.96 17.40
N LEU A 594 21.91 12.80 16.20
CA LEU A 594 21.42 11.49 15.75
C LEU A 594 22.57 10.49 15.57
N ALA A 595 23.67 10.89 14.93
CA ALA A 595 24.81 10.00 14.75
C ALA A 595 25.34 9.53 16.10
N ALA A 596 25.45 10.45 17.08
CA ALA A 596 25.84 10.11 18.45
C ALA A 596 24.83 9.16 19.14
N GLY A 597 23.53 9.40 18.96
CA GLY A 597 22.46 8.56 19.51
C GLY A 597 22.47 7.12 19.00
N LEU A 598 22.81 6.93 17.72
CA LEU A 598 22.91 5.61 17.09
C LEU A 598 24.04 4.75 17.66
N VAL A 599 25.13 5.36 18.14
CA VAL A 599 26.35 4.62 18.52
C VAL A 599 26.79 4.75 19.96
N ALA A 600 26.07 5.54 20.76
CA ALA A 600 26.30 5.55 22.20
C ALA A 600 26.24 4.11 22.73
N PRO A 601 27.31 3.58 23.33
CA PRO A 601 27.32 2.23 23.86
C PRO A 601 26.42 2.13 25.09
N THR A 602 26.06 0.92 25.49
CA THR A 602 25.32 0.67 26.74
C THR A 602 25.97 1.39 27.92
N GLY A 603 25.19 2.20 28.64
CA GLY A 603 25.68 3.00 29.78
C GLY A 603 26.52 4.23 29.40
N GLY A 604 26.64 4.58 28.12
CA GLY A 604 27.39 5.73 27.65
C GLY A 604 26.68 7.07 27.90
N THR A 605 27.41 8.18 27.75
CA THR A 605 26.89 9.54 27.91
C THR A 605 27.05 10.35 26.63
N ILE A 606 25.99 11.03 26.21
CA ILE A 606 25.99 12.04 25.16
C ILE A 606 25.81 13.41 25.85
N ASN A 607 26.88 14.21 25.85
CA ASN A 607 26.86 15.59 26.32
C ASN A 607 26.55 16.51 25.16
N VAL A 608 25.52 17.34 25.31
CA VAL A 608 25.09 18.30 24.28
C VAL A 608 25.51 19.69 24.72
N CYS A 609 26.35 20.35 23.92
CA CYS A 609 26.81 21.69 24.19
C CYS A 609 25.69 22.71 23.95
N ALA A 610 25.85 23.91 24.54
CA ALA A 610 24.97 25.04 24.31
C ALA A 610 24.79 25.25 22.80
N GLY A 611 23.57 25.56 22.36
CA GLY A 611 23.28 25.62 20.93
C GLY A 611 21.81 25.38 20.60
N THR A 612 21.46 25.64 19.34
CA THR A 612 20.12 25.38 18.80
C THR A 612 20.23 24.41 17.64
N TYR A 613 20.12 23.13 17.98
CA TYR A 613 20.15 21.99 17.07
C TYR A 613 18.88 22.00 16.22
N SER A 614 18.96 22.75 15.13
CA SER A 614 17.88 22.93 14.15
C SER A 614 17.94 21.86 13.07
N ASN A 615 16.85 21.68 12.32
CA ASN A 615 16.73 20.65 11.27
C ASN A 615 16.86 19.21 11.77
N LEU A 616 16.58 18.96 13.06
CA LEU A 616 16.50 17.60 13.57
C LEU A 616 15.32 16.88 12.92
N VAL A 617 15.54 15.60 12.61
CA VAL A 617 14.54 14.67 12.06
C VAL A 617 14.05 13.70 13.14
N GLY A 618 14.50 13.88 14.39
CA GLY A 618 14.25 13.00 15.53
C GLY A 618 15.54 12.29 15.94
N VAL A 619 15.86 12.29 17.23
CA VAL A 619 17.06 11.65 17.79
C VAL A 619 16.68 10.26 18.27
N THR A 620 17.24 9.24 17.63
CA THR A 620 16.98 7.83 17.99
C THR A 620 18.08 7.29 18.88
N ILE A 621 17.71 6.71 20.03
CA ILE A 621 18.62 6.03 20.95
C ILE A 621 18.05 4.65 21.28
N LYS A 622 18.82 3.60 20.96
CA LYS A 622 18.43 2.19 21.17
C LYS A 622 19.25 1.49 22.27
N SER A 623 20.40 2.04 22.63
CA SER A 623 21.30 1.41 23.60
C SER A 623 20.82 1.56 25.05
N PRO A 624 20.78 0.49 25.86
CA PRO A 624 20.35 0.57 27.26
C PRO A 624 21.20 1.47 28.13
N GLY A 625 20.56 2.27 29.00
CA GLY A 625 21.25 3.05 30.03
C GLY A 625 22.06 4.23 29.52
N VAL A 626 21.86 4.64 28.26
CA VAL A 626 22.50 5.86 27.73
C VAL A 626 21.96 7.09 28.46
N SER A 627 22.85 8.03 28.73
CA SER A 627 22.53 9.36 29.27
C SER A 627 22.62 10.42 28.19
N LEU A 628 21.57 11.21 27.98
CA LEU A 628 21.56 12.36 27.08
C LEU A 628 21.40 13.64 27.92
N VAL A 629 22.46 14.46 27.98
CA VAL A 629 22.56 15.56 28.94
C VAL A 629 23.00 16.84 28.24
N GLY A 630 22.18 17.89 28.32
CA GLY A 630 22.58 19.24 27.89
C GLY A 630 23.34 20.01 28.97
N SER A 631 23.94 21.14 28.60
CA SER A 631 24.57 22.06 29.56
C SER A 631 23.54 22.68 30.52
N SER A 632 22.38 23.09 29.98
CA SER A 632 21.19 23.51 30.71
C SER A 632 19.99 23.58 29.76
N ALA A 633 18.77 23.46 30.30
CA ALA A 633 17.56 23.61 29.48
C ALA A 633 17.43 25.01 28.85
N ALA A 634 18.07 26.04 29.43
CA ALA A 634 18.06 27.39 28.90
C ALA A 634 19.03 27.61 27.73
N GLU A 635 20.06 26.75 27.60
CA GLU A 635 21.15 26.90 26.64
C GLU A 635 21.08 25.89 25.49
N VAL A 636 20.47 24.73 25.70
CA VAL A 636 20.38 23.66 24.70
C VAL A 636 18.94 23.53 24.21
N THR A 637 18.72 23.82 22.92
CA THR A 637 17.42 23.62 22.27
C THR A 637 17.54 22.60 21.14
N LEU A 638 16.78 21.51 21.25
CA LEU A 638 16.59 20.51 20.20
C LEU A 638 15.31 20.86 19.44
N ARG A 639 15.44 21.33 18.19
CA ARG A 639 14.29 21.77 17.38
C ARG A 639 14.06 20.85 16.20
N MET A 640 12.94 20.13 16.25
CA MET A 640 12.50 19.27 15.15
C MET A 640 11.70 20.05 14.12
N THR A 641 12.10 19.91 12.86
CA THR A 641 11.48 20.62 11.71
C THR A 641 10.47 19.77 10.94
N SER A 642 10.50 18.45 11.15
CA SER A 642 9.62 17.47 10.54
C SER A 642 8.53 16.98 11.51
N ARG A 643 7.68 16.06 11.04
CA ARG A 643 6.72 15.31 11.87
C ARG A 643 7.41 14.16 12.61
N GLY A 644 6.96 13.82 13.82
CA GLY A 644 7.54 12.74 14.63
C GLY A 644 7.81 13.14 16.08
N SER A 645 8.80 12.53 16.72
CA SER A 645 9.22 12.85 18.09
C SER A 645 10.62 13.46 18.09
N VAL A 646 10.86 14.52 18.87
CA VAL A 646 12.20 15.13 18.97
C VAL A 646 13.21 14.09 19.46
N ILE A 647 12.82 13.30 20.46
CA ILE A 647 13.58 12.16 20.97
C ILE A 647 12.72 10.90 20.84
N TYR A 648 13.31 9.85 20.25
CA TYR A 648 12.75 8.51 20.19
C TYR A 648 13.70 7.56 20.93
N TRP A 649 13.21 6.95 22.00
CA TRP A 649 13.99 6.06 22.85
C TRP A 649 13.37 4.67 22.90
N GLU A 650 14.16 3.64 22.61
CA GLU A 650 13.65 2.29 22.42
C GLU A 650 14.29 1.24 23.33
N ASN A 651 13.44 0.46 24.01
CA ASN A 651 13.77 -0.77 24.76
C ASN A 651 14.93 -0.61 25.77
N ALA A 652 15.02 0.57 26.39
CA ALA A 652 16.15 0.99 27.19
C ALA A 652 15.71 1.98 28.29
N PRO A 653 16.28 1.89 29.50
CA PRO A 653 16.20 2.98 30.47
C PRO A 653 16.80 4.24 29.87
N ALA A 654 16.05 5.33 29.91
CA ALA A 654 16.48 6.63 29.44
C ALA A 654 16.92 7.50 30.60
N TYR A 655 18.09 8.14 30.50
CA TYR A 655 18.43 9.28 31.35
C TYR A 655 18.51 10.52 30.48
N VAL A 656 17.57 11.44 30.61
CA VAL A 656 17.51 12.66 29.79
C VAL A 656 17.41 13.88 30.69
N ALA A 657 18.35 14.80 30.56
CA ALA A 657 18.43 15.97 31.42
C ALA A 657 18.88 17.25 30.71
N ASN A 658 18.42 18.41 31.20
CA ASN A 658 18.95 19.74 30.85
C ASN A 658 18.76 20.15 29.38
N LEU A 659 17.57 19.96 28.81
CA LEU A 659 17.30 20.28 27.39
C LEU A 659 15.95 20.98 27.22
N THR A 660 15.86 21.84 26.20
CA THR A 660 14.59 22.29 25.63
C THR A 660 14.26 21.49 24.36
N LEU A 661 13.06 20.93 24.26
CA LEU A 661 12.55 20.21 23.09
C LEU A 661 11.47 21.04 22.40
N GLU A 662 11.69 21.37 21.12
CA GLU A 662 10.80 22.21 20.32
C GLU A 662 10.33 21.53 19.03
N ASN A 663 9.07 21.77 18.69
CA ASN A 663 8.43 21.25 17.48
C ASN A 663 7.82 22.35 16.61
N THR A 664 8.23 22.40 15.35
CA THR A 664 7.69 23.36 14.37
C THR A 664 6.42 22.89 13.66
N GLN A 665 6.14 21.57 13.64
CA GLN A 665 4.90 20.98 13.13
C GLN A 665 4.11 20.31 14.25
N ALA A 666 3.81 21.06 15.32
CA ALA A 666 3.34 20.51 16.59
C ALA A 666 2.11 19.59 16.47
N GLN A 667 1.14 19.89 15.61
CA GLN A 667 -0.12 19.12 15.49
C GLN A 667 0.04 17.62 15.15
N PHE A 668 1.20 17.20 14.65
CA PHE A 668 1.49 15.80 14.28
C PHE A 668 2.74 15.26 14.97
N SER A 669 3.22 15.93 16.01
CA SER A 669 4.51 15.64 16.63
C SER A 669 4.41 15.44 18.15
N LYS A 670 5.46 14.88 18.73
CA LYS A 670 5.63 14.64 20.16
C LYS A 670 6.93 15.27 20.65
N GLY A 671 7.01 15.63 21.92
CA GLY A 671 8.30 16.01 22.51
C GLY A 671 9.22 14.79 22.58
N MET A 672 8.78 13.75 23.27
CA MET A 672 9.51 12.50 23.45
C MET A 672 8.60 11.29 23.24
N TYR A 673 9.16 10.21 22.71
CA TYR A 673 8.52 8.90 22.65
C TYR A 673 9.44 7.86 23.28
N LEU A 674 8.98 7.22 24.36
CA LEU A 674 9.73 6.23 25.13
C LEU A 674 9.01 4.89 25.01
N THR A 675 9.64 3.88 24.42
CA THR A 675 9.04 2.54 24.30
C THR A 675 9.75 1.52 25.18
N SER A 676 8.99 0.86 26.07
CA SER A 676 9.50 -0.15 27.02
C SER A 676 10.75 0.31 27.79
N SER A 677 10.65 1.47 28.44
CA SER A 677 11.76 2.19 29.05
C SER A 677 11.69 2.18 30.58
N ASP A 678 11.82 0.99 31.18
CA ASP A 678 11.82 0.82 32.64
C ASP A 678 12.96 1.61 33.30
N ASN A 679 12.70 2.12 34.51
CA ASN A 679 13.67 2.85 35.35
C ASN A 679 14.25 4.12 34.69
N SER A 680 13.50 4.74 33.78
CA SER A 680 13.93 5.98 33.12
C SER A 680 13.85 7.18 34.06
N VAL A 681 14.79 8.10 33.93
CA VAL A 681 14.81 9.38 34.65
C VAL A 681 14.85 10.51 33.64
N ILE A 682 13.78 11.30 33.62
CA ILE A 682 13.62 12.46 32.76
C ILE A 682 13.53 13.68 33.67
N GLU A 683 14.50 14.59 33.55
CA GLU A 683 14.59 15.71 34.47
C GLU A 683 15.04 17.02 33.84
N ASP A 684 14.67 18.16 34.45
CA ASP A 684 15.15 19.48 34.04
C ASP A 684 14.94 19.74 32.52
N LEU A 685 13.76 19.39 31.99
CA LEU A 685 13.43 19.60 30.58
C LEU A 685 12.34 20.66 30.39
N VAL A 686 12.44 21.38 29.27
CA VAL A 686 11.34 22.21 28.75
C VAL A 686 10.82 21.55 27.48
N ILE A 687 9.52 21.29 27.38
CA ILE A 687 8.88 20.72 26.18
C ILE A 687 7.78 21.66 25.72
N ARG A 688 7.89 22.17 24.48
CA ARG A 688 6.93 23.14 23.96
C ARG A 688 6.81 23.11 22.43
N PRO A 689 5.66 23.51 21.86
CA PRO A 689 5.60 23.85 20.44
C PRO A 689 6.31 25.19 20.17
N VAL A 690 6.77 25.39 18.94
CA VAL A 690 7.07 26.73 18.45
C VAL A 690 5.76 27.52 18.34
N LEU A 691 5.72 28.78 18.83
CA LEU A 691 4.48 29.56 19.03
C LEU A 691 3.48 29.59 17.85
N SER A 692 3.94 29.42 16.61
CA SER A 692 3.10 29.42 15.41
C SER A 692 2.57 28.04 14.97
N SER A 693 2.96 26.94 15.63
CA SER A 693 2.70 25.58 15.14
C SER A 693 1.46 24.89 15.73
N GLY A 694 0.75 25.57 16.65
CA GLY A 694 -0.38 25.00 17.39
C GLY A 694 0.06 24.21 18.63
N ALA A 695 -0.90 23.61 19.33
CA ALA A 695 -0.59 22.77 20.49
C ALA A 695 0.06 21.45 20.06
N LEU A 696 0.95 20.93 20.90
CA LEU A 696 1.49 19.57 20.77
C LEU A 696 0.42 18.56 21.23
N PRO A 697 0.09 17.51 20.46
CA PRO A 697 -0.76 16.43 20.94
C PRO A 697 -0.23 15.81 22.24
N THR A 698 1.07 15.52 22.28
CA THR A 698 1.70 14.85 23.44
C THR A 698 3.10 15.41 23.73
N GLY A 699 3.37 15.76 24.99
CA GLY A 699 4.70 16.10 25.49
C GLY A 699 5.61 14.87 25.52
N ILE A 700 5.27 13.90 26.38
CA ILE A 700 5.95 12.60 26.50
C ILE A 700 4.95 11.47 26.29
N ASP A 701 5.21 10.60 25.32
CA ASP A 701 4.40 9.41 25.05
C ASP A 701 5.17 8.14 25.47
N LEU A 702 4.50 7.30 26.26
CA LEU A 702 4.99 6.03 26.76
C LEU A 702 4.43 4.89 25.89
N GLY A 703 5.19 4.53 24.86
CA GLY A 703 4.92 3.40 23.98
C GLY A 703 5.03 2.07 24.72
N GLY A 704 3.89 1.41 24.96
CA GLY A 704 3.87 0.13 25.67
C GLY A 704 3.89 0.27 27.19
N THR A 705 4.20 -0.81 27.90
CA THR A 705 4.21 -0.85 29.37
C THR A 705 5.60 -0.63 29.92
N SER A 706 5.75 0.34 30.83
CA SER A 706 7.00 0.62 31.55
C SER A 706 6.77 0.65 33.07
N SER A 707 7.85 0.69 33.86
CA SER A 707 7.81 0.74 35.32
C SER A 707 9.01 1.49 35.91
N GLY A 708 8.89 2.03 37.12
CA GLY A 708 10.03 2.58 37.85
C GLY A 708 10.53 3.94 37.37
N ALA A 709 9.79 4.67 36.53
CA ALA A 709 10.27 5.92 35.96
C ALA A 709 10.20 7.10 36.95
N THR A 710 11.03 8.11 36.73
CA THR A 710 10.99 9.40 37.44
C THR A 710 10.94 10.54 36.44
N PHE A 711 9.90 11.36 36.52
CA PHE A 711 9.76 12.62 35.80
C PHE A 711 9.85 13.75 36.83
N ARG A 712 10.85 14.62 36.73
CA ARG A 712 11.01 15.68 37.74
C ARG A 712 11.49 17.00 37.17
N ARG A 713 10.98 18.11 37.71
CA ARG A 713 11.37 19.47 37.28
C ARG A 713 11.19 19.67 35.78
N LEU A 714 10.10 19.14 35.22
CA LEU A 714 9.74 19.32 33.83
C LEU A 714 8.89 20.59 33.67
N GLN A 715 9.05 21.30 32.56
CA GLN A 715 8.19 22.39 32.14
C GLN A 715 7.56 22.04 30.80
N ILE A 716 6.25 21.73 30.78
CA ILE A 716 5.54 21.34 29.56
C ILE A 716 4.52 22.42 29.22
N GLU A 717 4.63 22.98 28.01
CA GLU A 717 3.87 24.15 27.57
C GLU A 717 3.01 23.82 26.35
N ASN A 718 1.78 24.36 26.31
CA ASN A 718 0.85 24.26 25.19
C ASN A 718 0.75 22.84 24.57
N CYS A 719 0.54 21.84 25.43
CA CYS A 719 0.32 20.46 25.05
C CYS A 719 -1.13 20.05 25.36
N ASP A 720 -1.69 19.17 24.53
CA ASP A 720 -2.96 18.53 24.84
C ASP A 720 -2.74 17.48 25.95
N ARG A 721 -1.77 16.58 25.81
CA ARG A 721 -1.37 15.62 26.84
C ARG A 721 0.08 15.87 27.23
N SER A 722 0.35 16.12 28.50
CA SER A 722 1.70 16.38 28.98
C SER A 722 2.52 15.10 29.02
N ILE A 723 1.96 14.04 29.61
CA ILE A 723 2.52 12.69 29.64
C ILE A 723 1.37 11.71 29.45
N GLU A 724 1.51 10.76 28.52
CA GLU A 724 0.50 9.73 28.29
C GLU A 724 1.08 8.32 28.19
N GLY A 725 0.28 7.31 28.55
CA GLY A 725 0.55 5.90 28.26
C GLY A 725 0.46 4.97 29.46
N ARG A 726 1.13 3.82 29.41
CA ARG A 726 1.02 2.76 30.44
C ARG A 726 2.27 2.64 31.28
N ILE A 727 2.16 2.94 32.57
CA ILE A 727 3.32 2.93 33.47
C ILE A 727 2.95 2.58 34.90
N SER A 728 3.87 1.97 35.64
CA SER A 728 3.71 1.68 37.07
C SER A 728 4.93 2.14 37.88
N ASP A 729 4.79 2.19 39.21
CA ASP A 729 5.88 2.50 40.15
C ASP A 729 6.64 3.79 39.79
N THR A 730 5.89 4.83 39.41
CA THR A 730 6.45 6.04 38.79
C THR A 730 6.27 7.27 39.66
N LEU A 731 7.29 8.10 39.71
CA LEU A 731 7.31 9.38 40.41
C LEU A 731 7.25 10.54 39.41
N ILE A 732 6.29 11.45 39.59
CA ILE A 732 6.16 12.71 38.84
C ILE A 732 6.16 13.85 39.86
N GLU A 733 7.26 14.62 39.91
CA GLU A 733 7.43 15.65 40.93
C GLU A 733 8.00 16.98 40.45
N ASP A 734 7.63 18.05 41.15
CA ASP A 734 8.17 19.40 40.92
C ASP A 734 8.03 19.90 39.46
N CYS A 735 7.05 19.39 38.71
CA CYS A 735 6.80 19.76 37.32
C CYS A 735 5.83 20.94 37.18
N GLN A 736 5.92 21.64 36.06
CA GLN A 736 5.08 22.77 35.68
C GLN A 736 4.42 22.48 34.33
N PHE A 737 3.09 22.55 34.30
CA PHE A 737 2.29 22.31 33.10
C PHE A 737 1.47 23.57 32.82
N SER A 738 1.64 24.18 31.65
CA SER A 738 1.03 25.50 31.38
C SER A 738 0.48 25.64 29.97
N THR A 739 -0.69 26.27 29.84
CA THR A 739 -1.38 26.53 28.56
C THR A 739 -1.82 25.25 27.83
N GLY A 740 -3.01 25.19 27.27
CA GLY A 740 -3.55 23.97 26.66
C GLY A 740 -4.30 23.06 27.63
N PHE A 741 -4.59 21.83 27.23
CA PHE A 741 -5.32 20.83 28.03
C PHE A 741 -4.42 20.25 29.14
N GLN A 742 -3.15 19.97 28.82
CA GLN A 742 -2.10 19.57 29.77
C GLN A 742 -2.46 18.36 30.64
N ALA A 743 -3.06 17.33 30.04
CA ALA A 743 -3.41 16.12 30.77
C ALA A 743 -2.19 15.25 31.07
N LEU A 744 -2.09 14.83 32.32
CA LEU A 744 -1.39 13.63 32.72
C LEU A 744 -2.36 12.44 32.57
N ASP A 745 -2.19 11.62 31.53
CA ASP A 745 -3.11 10.53 31.18
C ASP A 745 -2.40 9.16 31.26
N LEU A 746 -2.46 8.53 32.44
CA LEU A 746 -1.68 7.34 32.76
C LEU A 746 -2.55 6.16 33.19
N GLU A 747 -2.18 4.97 32.69
CA GLU A 747 -2.71 3.70 33.16
C GLU A 747 -1.63 2.88 33.89
N GLY A 748 -1.92 2.32 35.07
CA GLY A 748 -1.03 1.39 35.80
C GLY A 748 -0.94 1.67 37.30
N ASN A 749 -0.10 0.96 38.05
CA ASN A 749 -0.13 0.95 39.52
C ASN A 749 0.91 1.88 40.18
N SER A 750 0.69 2.25 41.44
CA SER A 750 1.68 2.91 42.30
C SER A 750 2.23 4.23 41.74
N LEU A 751 1.39 5.02 41.07
CA LEU A 751 1.81 6.32 40.52
C LEU A 751 1.82 7.39 41.62
N THR A 752 2.95 8.07 41.80
CA THR A 752 3.11 9.19 42.72
C THR A 752 3.21 10.50 41.94
N VAL A 753 2.25 11.39 42.12
CA VAL A 753 2.17 12.71 41.48
C VAL A 753 2.21 13.76 42.57
N GLN A 754 3.35 14.44 42.75
CA GLN A 754 3.54 15.33 43.89
C GLN A 754 4.18 16.70 43.58
N ASN A 755 3.79 17.73 44.33
CA ASN A 755 4.39 19.08 44.27
C ASN A 755 4.40 19.71 42.86
N ASN A 756 3.50 19.31 41.98
CA ASN A 756 3.43 19.83 40.62
C ASN A 756 2.47 21.03 40.53
N THR A 757 2.65 21.87 39.51
CA THR A 757 1.79 23.03 39.23
C THR A 757 1.16 22.91 37.84
N TRP A 758 -0.18 23.02 37.75
CA TRP A 758 -0.93 23.09 36.50
C TRP A 758 -1.61 24.46 36.35
N ASN A 759 -1.48 25.02 35.15
CA ASN A 759 -2.19 26.21 34.70
C ASN A 759 -2.82 25.92 33.32
N SER A 760 -4.05 25.40 33.31
CA SER A 760 -4.77 25.04 32.09
C SER A 760 -5.82 26.10 31.74
N ASP A 761 -5.85 26.50 30.47
CA ASP A 761 -6.79 27.49 29.90
C ASP A 761 -7.80 26.85 28.92
N ARG A 762 -7.76 25.52 28.74
CA ARG A 762 -8.70 24.74 27.94
C ARG A 762 -9.50 23.78 28.82
N ILE A 763 -10.69 23.41 28.36
CA ILE A 763 -11.58 22.46 29.05
C ILE A 763 -10.88 21.11 29.20
N GLY A 764 -10.72 20.56 30.41
CA GLY A 764 -10.09 19.24 30.55
C GLY A 764 -9.83 18.70 31.95
N GLN A 765 -9.47 17.42 31.99
CA GLN A 765 -8.87 16.72 33.12
C GLN A 765 -7.36 16.88 33.06
N VAL A 766 -6.77 17.45 34.10
CA VAL A 766 -5.31 17.66 34.14
C VAL A 766 -4.58 16.46 34.74
N ILE A 767 -5.25 15.66 35.57
CA ILE A 767 -4.73 14.38 36.08
C ILE A 767 -5.79 13.31 35.84
N ILE A 768 -5.39 12.24 35.14
CA ILE A 768 -6.19 11.06 34.81
C ILE A 768 -5.31 9.84 35.14
N LEU A 769 -5.64 9.17 36.25
CA LEU A 769 -5.00 7.91 36.65
C LEU A 769 -6.07 6.82 36.60
N GLU A 770 -6.01 5.93 35.62
CA GLU A 770 -7.03 4.90 35.38
C GLU A 770 -6.44 3.48 35.39
N LYS A 771 -7.29 2.46 35.56
CA LYS A 771 -6.93 1.03 35.46
C LYS A 771 -5.72 0.63 36.32
N GLY A 772 -5.62 1.20 37.52
CA GLY A 772 -4.54 0.97 38.46
C GLY A 772 -4.95 1.27 39.89
N ALA A 773 -4.06 1.04 40.84
CA ALA A 773 -4.28 1.31 42.25
C ALA A 773 -2.99 1.68 42.99
N GLY A 774 -3.12 2.07 44.26
CA GLY A 774 -1.99 2.48 45.10
C GLY A 774 -1.40 3.85 44.74
N HIS A 775 -2.19 4.71 44.11
CA HIS A 775 -1.73 6.03 43.67
C HIS A 775 -1.53 7.00 44.83
N GLN A 776 -0.63 7.97 44.66
CA GLN A 776 -0.37 9.05 45.62
C GLN A 776 -0.43 10.39 44.88
N VAL A 777 -1.49 11.18 45.06
CA VAL A 777 -1.65 12.52 44.47
C VAL A 777 -1.51 13.56 45.57
N LEU A 778 -0.33 14.16 45.70
CA LEU A 778 0.11 14.89 46.89
C LEU A 778 0.50 16.34 46.61
N ASN A 779 -0.02 17.30 47.38
CA ASN A 779 0.46 18.69 47.41
C ASN A 779 0.55 19.40 46.04
N ASN A 780 -0.32 19.04 45.09
CA ASN A 780 -0.34 19.65 43.77
C ASN A 780 -1.12 20.98 43.78
N GLN A 781 -0.72 21.92 42.93
CA GLN A 781 -1.43 23.18 42.69
C GLN A 781 -2.04 23.15 41.30
N ILE A 782 -3.36 23.21 41.20
CA ILE A 782 -4.09 23.08 39.93
C ILE A 782 -4.96 24.32 39.73
N THR A 783 -4.73 25.03 38.64
CA THR A 783 -5.59 26.12 38.18
C THR A 783 -6.17 25.78 36.82
N ILE A 784 -7.49 25.74 36.71
CA ILE A 784 -8.23 25.54 35.47
C ILE A 784 -9.14 26.76 35.27
N ALA A 785 -8.90 27.53 34.22
CA ALA A 785 -9.63 28.74 33.91
C ALA A 785 -10.08 28.73 32.44
N THR A 786 -11.26 28.17 32.19
CA THR A 786 -11.78 27.99 30.82
C THR A 786 -12.77 29.12 30.47
N PRO A 787 -12.77 29.65 29.23
CA PRO A 787 -13.77 30.63 28.80
C PRO A 787 -15.14 29.99 28.47
N ASP A 788 -15.20 28.68 28.21
CA ASP A 788 -16.40 27.96 27.80
C ASP A 788 -17.14 27.35 28.99
N PHE A 789 -18.26 27.97 29.37
CA PHE A 789 -19.18 27.45 30.38
C PHE A 789 -20.02 26.30 29.83
N GLY A 790 -19.76 25.07 30.25
CA GLY A 790 -20.75 23.99 30.20
C GLY A 790 -20.86 23.18 28.91
N ALA A 791 -19.80 23.03 28.11
CA ALA A 791 -19.82 22.08 26.99
C ALA A 791 -19.63 20.63 27.48
N ALA A 792 -20.69 19.83 27.36
CA ALA A 792 -20.78 18.38 27.55
C ALA A 792 -20.41 17.78 28.94
N SER A 793 -21.14 16.74 29.26
CA SER A 793 -21.20 16.04 30.54
C SER A 793 -19.97 15.15 30.78
N ASN A 794 -18.82 15.68 31.23
CA ASN A 794 -17.90 14.94 32.14
C ASN A 794 -16.59 15.62 32.59
N THR A 795 -16.34 16.89 32.31
CA THR A 795 -15.08 17.57 32.71
C THR A 795 -14.87 17.57 34.23
N LYS A 796 -13.66 17.23 34.70
CA LYS A 796 -13.18 17.12 36.10
C LYS A 796 -11.73 17.61 36.13
N ALA A 797 -11.23 18.15 37.24
CA ALA A 797 -9.81 18.52 37.34
C ALA A 797 -8.95 17.27 37.52
N VAL A 798 -9.36 16.38 38.42
CA VAL A 798 -8.60 15.19 38.82
C VAL A 798 -9.52 13.97 38.77
N LEU A 799 -9.17 12.98 37.94
CA LEU A 799 -9.76 11.65 37.94
C LEU A 799 -8.73 10.65 38.44
N VAL A 800 -9.10 9.88 39.46
CA VAL A 800 -8.27 8.80 40.00
C VAL A 800 -9.14 7.58 40.22
N GLU A 801 -8.78 6.48 39.59
CA GLU A 801 -9.32 5.16 39.83
C GLU A 801 -8.42 4.37 40.78
N ASP A 802 -9.04 3.59 41.67
CA ASP A 802 -8.39 2.53 42.43
C ASP A 802 -9.01 1.18 42.02
N ASP A 803 -8.30 0.39 41.22
CA ASP A 803 -8.68 -0.91 40.68
C ASP A 803 -7.94 -2.09 41.36
N ASP A 804 -7.77 -2.06 42.69
CA ASP A 804 -7.16 -3.18 43.41
C ASP A 804 -8.17 -4.28 43.75
N ALA A 805 -8.23 -5.32 42.90
CA ALA A 805 -9.04 -6.52 43.15
C ALA A 805 -8.56 -7.38 44.33
N SER A 806 -7.29 -7.24 44.68
CA SER A 806 -6.55 -8.16 45.54
C SER A 806 -6.30 -7.62 46.94
N ASP A 807 -6.54 -6.32 47.17
CA ASP A 807 -6.13 -5.61 48.38
C ASP A 807 -4.62 -5.82 48.67
N ALA A 808 -3.82 -5.85 47.60
CA ALA A 808 -2.39 -6.12 47.65
C ALA A 808 -1.56 -4.83 47.65
N LEU A 809 -2.15 -3.72 47.20
CA LEU A 809 -1.55 -2.39 47.14
C LEU A 809 -2.06 -1.52 48.30
N PRO A 810 -1.28 -0.52 48.73
CA PRO A 810 -1.78 0.45 49.70
C PRO A 810 -2.97 1.22 49.14
N ALA A 811 -3.78 1.80 50.02
CA ALA A 811 -4.85 2.69 49.61
C ALA A 811 -4.34 3.83 48.72
N THR A 812 -5.11 4.19 47.72
CA THR A 812 -4.88 5.39 46.92
C THR A 812 -5.12 6.64 47.77
N VAL A 813 -4.14 7.56 47.82
CA VAL A 813 -4.18 8.75 48.67
C VAL A 813 -4.17 10.02 47.81
N ILE A 814 -5.16 10.89 48.04
CA ILE A 814 -5.25 12.23 47.46
C ILE A 814 -5.17 13.24 48.61
N ARG A 815 -4.02 13.89 48.80
CA ARG A 815 -3.76 14.72 49.98
C ARG A 815 -3.12 16.06 49.68
N GLY A 816 -3.59 17.12 50.34
CA GLY A 816 -2.89 18.41 50.35
C GLY A 816 -2.95 19.20 49.04
N ASN A 817 -3.78 18.77 48.09
CA ASN A 817 -3.89 19.42 46.79
C ASN A 817 -4.73 20.71 46.88
N SER A 818 -4.36 21.72 46.11
CA SER A 818 -5.07 22.99 45.98
C SER A 818 -5.58 23.13 44.54
N ILE A 819 -6.89 23.09 44.36
CA ILE A 819 -7.56 23.16 43.05
C ILE A 819 -8.36 24.46 42.99
N THR A 820 -8.07 25.32 42.02
CA THR A 820 -8.89 26.47 41.63
C THR A 820 -9.49 26.20 40.26
N THR A 821 -10.81 26.04 40.17
CA THR A 821 -11.44 25.61 38.92
C THR A 821 -12.84 26.19 38.71
N ASN A 822 -13.21 26.42 37.46
CA ASN A 822 -14.59 26.65 37.03
C ASN A 822 -15.28 25.37 36.52
N GLU A 823 -14.63 24.21 36.59
CA GLU A 823 -15.12 22.89 36.21
C GLU A 823 -15.53 22.06 37.46
N ALA A 824 -15.48 20.72 37.42
CA ALA A 824 -15.60 19.89 38.63
C ALA A 824 -14.22 19.60 39.24
N GLY A 825 -14.15 19.33 40.54
CA GLY A 825 -12.90 19.07 41.25
C GLY A 825 -12.43 17.62 41.05
N PHE A 826 -12.77 16.74 42.00
CA PHE A 826 -12.34 15.35 42.02
C PHE A 826 -13.40 14.38 41.47
N ASP A 827 -12.95 13.34 40.78
CA ASP A 827 -13.71 12.16 40.38
C ASP A 827 -12.93 10.93 40.83
N LEU A 828 -13.40 10.33 41.93
CA LEU A 828 -12.71 9.26 42.64
C LEU A 828 -13.47 7.96 42.42
N GLN A 829 -12.82 7.03 41.72
CA GLN A 829 -13.46 5.81 41.24
C GLN A 829 -12.89 4.59 41.95
N LEU A 830 -13.77 3.73 42.45
CA LEU A 830 -13.37 2.51 43.15
C LEU A 830 -13.82 1.31 42.32
N GLY A 831 -12.84 0.61 41.75
CA GLY A 831 -13.01 -0.48 40.81
C GLY A 831 -13.66 -1.69 41.45
N ARG A 832 -12.94 -2.34 42.38
CA ARG A 832 -13.17 -3.73 42.81
C ARG A 832 -13.27 -3.88 44.33
N THR A 833 -13.44 -5.13 44.74
CA THR A 833 -13.39 -5.54 46.15
C THR A 833 -11.95 -5.38 46.62
N GLY A 834 -11.74 -4.61 47.70
CA GLY A 834 -10.40 -4.28 48.18
C GLY A 834 -9.98 -2.85 47.84
N SER A 835 -10.59 -2.24 46.81
CA SER A 835 -10.29 -0.85 46.43
C SER A 835 -10.51 0.12 47.60
N SER A 836 -9.52 0.98 47.84
CA SER A 836 -9.52 1.91 48.98
C SER A 836 -8.98 3.29 48.60
N ILE A 837 -9.78 4.33 48.84
CA ILE A 837 -9.39 5.72 48.56
C ILE A 837 -9.45 6.57 49.84
N ILE A 838 -8.38 7.34 50.08
CA ILE A 838 -8.32 8.37 51.12
C ILE A 838 -8.14 9.74 50.45
N CYS A 839 -9.14 10.61 50.59
CA CYS A 839 -9.09 12.00 50.12
C CYS A 839 -9.09 12.95 51.33
N GLU A 840 -7.98 13.61 51.61
CA GLU A 840 -7.87 14.45 52.80
C GLU A 840 -7.03 15.72 52.68
N GLN A 841 -7.35 16.73 53.49
CA GLN A 841 -6.57 17.97 53.57
C GLN A 841 -6.46 18.71 52.22
N ASN A 842 -7.41 18.53 51.31
CA ASN A 842 -7.44 19.23 50.04
C ASN A 842 -8.24 20.53 50.13
N LEU A 843 -7.86 21.52 49.31
CA LEU A 843 -8.60 22.75 49.09
C LEU A 843 -9.13 22.75 47.66
N VAL A 844 -10.44 22.88 47.49
CA VAL A 844 -11.08 23.09 46.19
C VAL A 844 -11.81 24.42 46.21
N LEU A 845 -11.34 25.37 45.43
CA LEU A 845 -11.93 26.68 45.21
C LEU A 845 -12.63 26.71 43.85
N MET A 846 -13.96 26.75 43.89
CA MET A 846 -14.81 26.88 42.70
C MET A 846 -14.97 28.36 42.35
N THR A 847 -14.60 28.76 41.14
CA THR A 847 -14.56 30.18 40.73
C THR A 847 -15.81 30.67 39.98
N ASP A 848 -16.67 29.76 39.51
CA ASP A 848 -17.97 30.08 38.89
C ASP A 848 -19.01 28.98 39.19
N ARG A 849 -20.04 28.78 38.37
CA ARG A 849 -20.99 27.66 38.37
C ARG A 849 -20.33 26.31 38.05
N GLY A 850 -19.20 26.03 38.71
CA GLY A 850 -18.49 24.76 38.66
C GLY A 850 -19.41 23.61 39.05
N LYS A 851 -19.08 22.42 38.50
CA LYS A 851 -19.83 21.17 38.70
C LYS A 851 -19.58 20.59 40.09
N THR A 852 -19.82 19.30 40.30
CA THR A 852 -19.57 18.61 41.57
C THR A 852 -18.12 18.78 42.05
N ALA A 853 -17.88 19.22 43.29
CA ALA A 853 -16.52 19.43 43.78
C ALA A 853 -15.77 18.11 44.07
N LEU A 854 -16.48 17.09 44.53
CA LEU A 854 -15.98 15.71 44.65
C LEU A 854 -17.09 14.71 44.33
N ALA A 855 -16.87 13.87 43.32
CA ALA A 855 -17.69 12.70 43.04
C ALA A 855 -16.96 11.43 43.49
N LEU A 856 -17.67 10.55 44.20
CA LEU A 856 -17.22 9.23 44.59
C LEU A 856 -18.07 8.21 43.84
N ILE A 857 -17.43 7.31 43.08
CA ILE A 857 -18.12 6.42 42.14
C ILE A 857 -17.58 4.98 42.26
N PRO A 858 -18.40 3.99 42.63
CA PRO A 858 -18.00 2.59 42.56
C PRO A 858 -18.23 2.08 41.12
N ARG A 859 -17.34 1.27 40.56
CA ARG A 859 -17.47 0.78 39.16
C ARG A 859 -18.06 -0.64 39.08
N TRP A 860 -17.79 -1.52 40.05
CA TRP A 860 -18.29 -2.92 40.07
C TRP A 860 -18.92 -3.30 41.42
N ASP A 861 -19.73 -4.38 41.43
CA ASP A 861 -20.57 -4.87 42.56
C ASP A 861 -19.75 -5.37 43.79
N ALA A 862 -18.90 -4.53 44.36
CA ALA A 862 -17.89 -4.93 45.32
C ALA A 862 -17.74 -3.94 46.49
N PRO A 863 -17.56 -4.42 47.73
CA PRO A 863 -17.44 -3.54 48.90
C PRO A 863 -16.09 -2.81 48.89
N SER A 864 -16.09 -1.57 48.41
CA SER A 864 -14.92 -0.68 48.45
C SER A 864 -14.99 0.28 49.65
N THR A 865 -13.84 0.81 50.07
CA THR A 865 -13.77 1.74 51.22
C THR A 865 -13.30 3.14 50.81
N ALA A 866 -13.99 4.17 51.29
CA ALA A 866 -13.61 5.56 51.02
C ALA A 866 -13.57 6.40 52.30
N VAL A 867 -12.52 7.20 52.47
CA VAL A 867 -12.38 8.17 53.56
C VAL A 867 -12.19 9.56 52.98
N ILE A 868 -13.16 10.45 53.20
CA ILE A 868 -13.15 11.84 52.76
C ILE A 868 -13.10 12.72 54.00
N ARG A 869 -11.94 13.30 54.32
CA ARG A 869 -11.80 14.06 55.57
C ARG A 869 -10.93 15.30 55.54
N ASN A 870 -11.24 16.27 56.40
CA ASN A 870 -10.46 17.51 56.54
C ASN A 870 -10.29 18.28 55.22
N ASN A 871 -11.21 18.16 54.27
CA ASN A 871 -11.17 18.92 53.02
C ASN A 871 -11.96 20.22 53.13
N VAL A 872 -11.58 21.22 52.34
CA VAL A 872 -12.29 22.50 52.22
C VAL A 872 -12.79 22.66 50.79
N PHE A 873 -14.11 22.71 50.63
CA PHE A 873 -14.78 22.99 49.36
C PHE A 873 -15.42 24.38 49.43
N ASN A 874 -14.89 25.34 48.68
CA ASN A 874 -15.31 26.74 48.73
C ASN A 874 -15.83 27.21 47.37
N GLY A 875 -16.79 28.14 47.38
CA GLY A 875 -17.36 28.74 46.17
C GLY A 875 -18.46 27.91 45.49
N LEU A 876 -19.05 26.93 46.17
CA LEU A 876 -20.08 26.03 45.61
C LEU A 876 -21.32 26.85 45.20
N SER A 877 -21.78 26.84 43.95
CA SER A 877 -22.85 27.77 43.53
C SER A 877 -23.98 27.16 42.68
N ALA A 878 -23.73 26.03 42.01
CA ALA A 878 -24.68 25.44 41.06
C ALA A 878 -24.83 23.90 41.15
N PHE A 879 -23.92 23.19 41.83
CA PHE A 879 -23.87 21.72 41.88
C PHE A 879 -23.41 21.23 43.27
N GLU A 880 -23.28 19.91 43.44
CA GLU A 880 -22.96 19.29 44.73
C GLU A 880 -21.52 19.59 45.21
N GLY A 881 -21.33 19.76 46.51
CA GLY A 881 -20.00 19.71 47.13
C GLY A 881 -19.45 18.28 47.10
N ILE A 882 -20.20 17.33 47.66
CA ILE A 882 -19.86 15.89 47.62
C ILE A 882 -21.01 15.10 47.02
N HIS A 883 -20.72 14.24 46.04
CA HIS A 883 -21.67 13.27 45.48
C HIS A 883 -21.18 11.85 45.72
N VAL A 884 -21.85 11.12 46.61
CA VAL A 884 -21.66 9.67 46.81
C VAL A 884 -22.63 8.94 45.90
N ARG A 885 -22.13 8.35 44.82
CA ARG A 885 -22.95 7.60 43.86
C ARG A 885 -23.04 6.15 44.27
N TRP A 886 -24.24 5.58 44.22
CA TRP A 886 -24.46 4.14 44.43
C TRP A 886 -23.96 3.70 45.82
N ALA A 887 -24.40 4.41 46.84
CA ALA A 887 -23.99 4.23 48.23
C ALA A 887 -24.20 2.79 48.75
N ASP A 888 -25.15 2.06 48.17
CA ASP A 888 -25.45 0.66 48.46
C ASP A 888 -24.37 -0.33 48.02
N TRP A 889 -23.34 0.12 47.30
CA TRP A 889 -22.25 -0.73 46.80
C TRP A 889 -20.96 -0.64 47.61
N TYR A 890 -20.84 0.33 48.52
CA TYR A 890 -19.65 0.47 49.33
C TYR A 890 -19.60 -0.53 50.50
N GLY A 891 -18.40 -0.86 50.94
CA GLY A 891 -18.19 -1.48 52.25
C GLY A 891 -18.23 -0.47 53.39
N SER A 892 -17.67 0.72 53.16
CA SER A 892 -17.69 1.86 54.09
C SER A 892 -17.38 3.17 53.38
N VAL A 893 -18.10 4.24 53.71
CA VAL A 893 -17.81 5.61 53.29
C VAL A 893 -17.80 6.51 54.53
N GLU A 894 -16.65 7.08 54.85
CA GLU A 894 -16.49 8.05 55.93
C GLU A 894 -16.34 9.46 55.36
N VAL A 895 -17.26 10.35 55.68
CA VAL A 895 -17.20 11.77 55.32
C VAL A 895 -17.13 12.58 56.61
N THR A 896 -15.92 12.98 57.00
CA THR A 896 -15.68 13.57 58.33
C THR A 896 -14.85 14.85 58.32
N ASN A 897 -15.17 15.80 59.21
CA ASN A 897 -14.40 17.03 59.39
C ASN A 897 -14.20 17.88 58.11
N ASN A 898 -15.10 17.80 57.13
CA ASN A 898 -14.99 18.62 55.92
C ASN A 898 -15.70 19.97 56.10
N THR A 899 -15.21 21.00 55.42
CA THR A 899 -15.85 22.32 55.35
C THR A 899 -16.39 22.56 53.94
N MET A 900 -17.66 22.95 53.83
CA MET A 900 -18.34 23.21 52.56
C MET A 900 -19.01 24.59 52.58
N LEU A 901 -18.56 25.48 51.69
CA LEU A 901 -19.04 26.86 51.60
C LEU A 901 -19.74 27.09 50.27
N VAL A 902 -21.04 27.32 50.35
CA VAL A 902 -21.87 27.70 49.20
C VAL A 902 -21.76 29.21 48.98
N ASN A 903 -21.43 29.59 47.75
CA ASN A 903 -21.36 30.97 47.31
C ASN A 903 -22.74 31.63 47.41
N THR A 904 -22.82 32.72 48.17
CA THR A 904 -24.05 33.47 48.44
C THR A 904 -24.32 34.60 47.44
N ASP A 905 -23.36 34.89 46.57
CA ASP A 905 -23.32 36.15 45.81
C ASP A 905 -23.83 36.02 44.35
N GLY A 906 -24.27 34.82 43.93
CA GLY A 906 -24.78 34.54 42.57
C GLY A 906 -26.29 34.18 42.52
N PRO A 907 -26.97 34.28 41.35
CA PRO A 907 -28.33 33.80 41.19
C PRO A 907 -28.35 32.26 41.27
N LEU A 908 -28.70 31.75 42.45
CA LEU A 908 -28.70 30.33 42.80
C LEU A 908 -29.61 29.51 41.87
N GLN A 909 -29.06 28.47 41.25
CA GLN A 909 -29.85 27.42 40.58
C GLN A 909 -30.27 26.42 41.67
N LEU A 910 -31.56 26.47 42.03
CA LEU A 910 -32.20 25.83 43.19
C LEU A 910 -32.31 24.29 43.12
N THR A 911 -31.48 23.58 42.36
CA THR A 911 -31.77 22.19 41.96
C THR A 911 -30.94 21.11 42.68
N TYR A 912 -29.74 21.43 43.21
CA TYR A 912 -28.81 20.40 43.73
C TYR A 912 -28.51 20.59 45.24
N PRO A 913 -28.40 19.50 46.02
CA PRO A 913 -28.00 19.56 47.43
C PRO A 913 -26.48 19.77 47.57
N THR A 914 -26.02 20.25 48.72
CA THR A 914 -24.57 20.36 49.00
C THR A 914 -23.90 18.99 49.11
N VAL A 915 -24.58 18.01 49.70
CA VAL A 915 -24.16 16.61 49.73
C VAL A 915 -25.27 15.75 49.17
N ARG A 916 -24.94 14.94 48.17
CA ARG A 916 -25.86 14.00 47.54
C ARG A 916 -25.43 12.57 47.75
N ILE A 917 -26.36 11.75 48.22
CA ILE A 917 -26.19 10.31 48.35
C ILE A 917 -27.28 9.67 47.49
N ASP A 918 -26.88 8.89 46.48
CA ASP A 918 -27.81 8.18 45.60
C ASP A 918 -27.59 6.67 45.69
N LEU A 919 -28.64 5.90 45.41
CA LEU A 919 -28.52 4.47 45.10
C LEU A 919 -28.23 4.26 43.62
N ARG A 920 -27.83 3.05 43.25
CA ARG A 920 -27.82 2.63 41.83
C ARG A 920 -29.19 2.85 41.19
N SER A 921 -29.19 3.29 39.93
CA SER A 921 -30.43 3.40 39.15
C SER A 921 -31.16 2.05 39.13
N GLY A 922 -32.41 2.04 39.62
CA GLY A 922 -33.23 0.83 39.75
C GLY A 922 -32.96 -0.02 41.00
N SER A 923 -32.10 0.43 41.93
CA SER A 923 -31.90 -0.23 43.22
C SER A 923 -33.20 -0.22 44.04
N THR A 924 -33.46 -1.32 44.75
CA THR A 924 -34.56 -1.46 45.71
C THR A 924 -34.05 -1.55 47.15
N PHE A 925 -32.82 -1.10 47.39
CA PHE A 925 -32.21 -1.16 48.71
C PHE A 925 -32.98 -0.31 49.72
N THR A 926 -33.20 -0.85 50.93
CA THR A 926 -33.84 -0.17 52.06
C THR A 926 -33.06 -0.46 53.33
N GLY A 927 -33.01 0.48 54.27
CA GLY A 927 -32.28 0.33 55.54
C GLY A 927 -30.98 1.13 55.62
N ALA A 928 -30.05 0.69 56.46
CA ALA A 928 -28.83 1.44 56.74
C ALA A 928 -27.81 1.34 55.60
N LEU A 929 -27.44 2.49 55.05
CA LEU A 929 -26.33 2.63 54.11
C LEU A 929 -25.00 2.72 54.88
N PRO A 930 -23.89 2.25 54.29
CA PRO A 930 -22.57 2.25 54.92
C PRO A 930 -21.90 3.63 54.85
N VAL A 931 -22.65 4.70 55.15
CA VAL A 931 -22.18 6.09 55.09
C VAL A 931 -22.17 6.70 56.49
N GLN A 932 -21.00 7.14 56.93
CA GLN A 932 -20.79 7.94 58.13
C GLN A 932 -20.54 9.41 57.75
N PHE A 933 -21.35 10.31 58.28
CA PHE A 933 -21.35 11.74 57.98
C PHE A 933 -21.19 12.55 59.27
N VAL A 934 -19.96 12.78 59.72
CA VAL A 934 -19.69 13.25 61.10
C VAL A 934 -18.80 14.50 61.14
N ASN A 935 -19.08 15.44 62.04
CA ASN A 935 -18.24 16.64 62.29
C ASN A 935 -18.02 17.55 61.07
N ASN A 936 -18.90 17.55 60.08
CA ASN A 936 -18.75 18.44 58.92
C ASN A 936 -19.32 19.84 59.21
N VAL A 937 -18.74 20.86 58.59
CA VAL A 937 -19.20 22.25 58.68
C VAL A 937 -19.73 22.69 57.32
N MET A 938 -20.97 23.14 57.25
CA MET A 938 -21.61 23.61 56.03
C MET A 938 -22.22 25.00 56.19
N GLN A 939 -21.96 25.86 55.22
CA GLN A 939 -22.64 27.15 55.07
C GLN A 939 -23.35 27.20 53.72
N GLY A 940 -24.68 27.25 53.76
CA GLY A 940 -25.55 27.41 52.59
C GLY A 940 -25.91 28.87 52.32
N ALA A 941 -26.65 29.10 51.23
CA ALA A 941 -27.04 30.43 50.75
C ALA A 941 -28.47 30.88 51.18
N GLY A 942 -29.12 30.13 52.05
CA GLY A 942 -30.43 30.44 52.64
C GLY A 942 -31.62 29.70 52.01
N ASN A 943 -31.45 29.12 50.83
CA ASN A 943 -32.45 28.38 50.05
C ASN A 943 -31.80 27.16 49.38
N GLY A 944 -32.08 25.95 49.87
CA GLY A 944 -31.47 24.72 49.35
C GLY A 944 -31.49 23.56 50.35
N VAL A 945 -30.94 22.44 49.93
CA VAL A 945 -30.83 21.20 50.73
C VAL A 945 -29.37 20.96 51.12
N ALA A 946 -29.09 20.72 52.40
CA ALA A 946 -27.73 20.41 52.85
C ALA A 946 -27.34 18.98 52.45
N VAL A 947 -28.14 17.97 52.83
CA VAL A 947 -27.90 16.55 52.52
C VAL A 947 -29.15 15.89 51.95
N THR A 948 -29.02 15.22 50.81
CA THR A 948 -30.09 14.34 50.27
C THR A 948 -29.71 12.88 50.48
N ILE A 949 -30.66 12.11 51.04
CA ILE A 949 -30.49 10.69 51.36
C ILE A 949 -31.58 9.90 50.61
N PRO A 950 -31.29 8.73 50.01
CA PRO A 950 -32.31 7.97 49.31
C PRO A 950 -33.53 7.62 50.18
N THR A 951 -34.72 7.61 49.59
CA THR A 951 -35.97 7.24 50.28
C THR A 951 -35.86 5.84 50.90
N ASP A 952 -36.47 5.63 52.07
CA ASP A 952 -36.46 4.36 52.84
C ASP A 952 -35.07 3.87 53.26
N THR A 953 -34.07 4.76 53.28
CA THR A 953 -32.71 4.48 53.78
C THR A 953 -32.33 5.38 54.96
N THR A 954 -31.30 4.94 55.68
CA THR A 954 -30.70 5.67 56.81
C THR A 954 -29.19 5.76 56.67
N ILE A 955 -28.59 6.89 57.07
CA ILE A 955 -27.13 7.04 57.25
C ILE A 955 -26.79 7.31 58.72
N ASP A 956 -25.53 7.05 59.10
CA ASP A 956 -24.99 7.51 60.37
C ASP A 956 -24.51 8.96 60.18
N SER A 957 -25.12 9.91 60.89
CA SER A 957 -24.78 11.33 60.77
C SER A 957 -24.84 11.94 62.14
N ASP A 958 -23.76 12.58 62.62
CA ASP A 958 -23.75 13.19 63.95
C ASP A 958 -22.72 14.34 64.06
N TYR A 959 -22.94 15.25 65.02
CA TYR A 959 -22.05 16.38 65.33
C TYR A 959 -21.74 17.33 64.17
N ASN A 960 -22.59 17.42 63.15
CA ASN A 960 -22.40 18.34 62.03
C ASN A 960 -22.88 19.75 62.40
N LEU A 961 -22.24 20.77 61.86
CA LEU A 961 -22.63 22.17 61.99
C LEU A 961 -23.12 22.68 60.64
N MET A 962 -24.42 22.95 60.53
CA MET A 962 -25.03 23.36 59.25
C MET A 962 -25.82 24.66 59.43
N ASN A 963 -25.53 25.65 58.59
CA ASN A 963 -26.25 26.92 58.57
C ASN A 963 -26.65 27.34 57.15
N GLY A 964 -27.71 28.15 57.02
CA GLY A 964 -28.10 28.73 55.73
C GLY A 964 -28.74 27.76 54.74
N PHE A 965 -29.53 26.78 55.19
CA PHE A 965 -30.31 25.89 54.30
C PHE A 965 -31.80 25.92 54.65
N ALA A 966 -32.65 25.63 53.66
CA ALA A 966 -34.09 25.50 53.86
C ALA A 966 -34.45 24.09 54.39
N THR A 967 -33.70 23.09 53.95
CA THR A 967 -33.83 21.69 54.35
C THR A 967 -32.45 21.14 54.71
N TRP A 968 -32.30 20.52 55.88
CA TRP A 968 -31.02 19.96 56.33
C TRP A 968 -30.82 18.54 55.80
N TYR A 969 -31.81 17.67 56.03
CA TYR A 969 -31.87 16.32 55.49
C TYR A 969 -33.15 16.18 54.67
N ASP A 970 -33.02 15.72 53.42
CA ASP A 970 -34.14 15.46 52.53
C ASP A 970 -34.29 13.96 52.20
N THR A 971 -35.55 13.56 51.97
CA THR A 971 -36.05 12.22 51.60
C THR A 971 -35.79 11.03 52.53
N GLY A 972 -34.55 10.78 52.95
CA GLY A 972 -34.17 9.69 53.87
C GLY A 972 -34.09 10.14 55.33
N THR A 973 -33.50 9.31 56.20
CA THR A 973 -33.37 9.62 57.65
C THR A 973 -31.94 9.39 58.18
N THR A 974 -31.66 9.86 59.39
CA THR A 974 -30.36 9.63 60.07
C THR A 974 -30.56 8.77 61.32
N SER A 975 -29.62 7.88 61.63
CA SER A 975 -29.71 6.98 62.80
C SER A 975 -29.17 7.59 64.10
N SER A 976 -28.39 8.67 64.03
CA SER A 976 -27.58 9.23 65.13
C SER A 976 -27.63 10.76 65.24
N GLY A 977 -28.28 11.48 64.32
CA GLY A 977 -28.19 12.95 64.13
C GLY A 977 -28.79 13.85 65.20
N THR A 978 -28.85 13.37 66.44
CA THR A 978 -29.34 14.13 67.59
C THR A 978 -28.37 15.19 68.08
N ASN A 979 -27.07 15.13 67.74
CA ASN A 979 -26.09 16.14 68.15
C ASN A 979 -25.69 17.11 67.02
N ASP A 980 -26.40 17.09 65.89
CA ASP A 980 -26.19 18.07 64.81
C ASP A 980 -26.63 19.49 65.25
N LEU A 981 -25.77 20.46 65.01
CA LEU A 981 -25.99 21.89 65.27
C LEU A 981 -26.59 22.55 64.02
N LEU A 982 -27.92 22.48 63.90
CA LEU A 982 -28.67 22.99 62.75
C LEU A 982 -29.08 24.47 62.95
N GLY A 983 -28.83 25.31 61.93
CA GLY A 983 -29.14 26.74 61.94
C GLY A 983 -28.20 27.59 62.81
N VAL A 984 -27.08 27.01 63.29
CA VAL A 984 -26.08 27.71 64.10
C VAL A 984 -25.01 28.27 63.17
N ASP A 985 -24.79 29.58 63.20
CA ASP A 985 -23.79 30.24 62.37
C ASP A 985 -22.38 29.70 62.68
N PRO A 986 -21.67 29.11 61.69
CA PRO A 986 -20.29 28.65 61.84
C PRO A 986 -19.26 29.78 61.98
N MET A 987 -19.68 31.04 61.93
CA MET A 987 -18.84 32.23 62.13
C MET A 987 -17.68 32.30 61.11
N PHE A 988 -17.98 32.17 59.82
CA PHE A 988 -16.98 32.40 58.78
C PHE A 988 -16.66 33.90 58.65
N ALA A 989 -15.38 34.29 58.66
CA ALA A 989 -14.92 35.63 58.30
C ALA A 989 -13.93 35.54 57.13
N ALA A 990 -14.22 36.26 56.04
CA ALA A 990 -13.41 36.25 54.81
C ALA A 990 -13.11 34.82 54.26
N GLY A 991 -14.08 33.90 54.38
CA GLY A 991 -13.95 32.52 53.88
C GLY A 991 -13.19 31.55 54.79
N ASN A 992 -12.72 32.00 55.96
CA ASN A 992 -12.10 31.15 56.98
C ASN A 992 -13.01 31.01 58.20
N LEU A 993 -13.01 29.85 58.85
CA LEU A 993 -13.61 29.69 60.17
C LEU A 993 -12.91 30.68 61.11
N LEU A 994 -13.65 31.58 61.75
CA LEU A 994 -13.08 32.42 62.80
C LEU A 994 -12.53 31.51 63.89
N GLN A 995 -11.21 31.53 64.11
CA GLN A 995 -10.68 31.11 65.39
C GLN A 995 -11.28 32.04 66.44
N LEU A 996 -12.22 31.53 67.24
CA LEU A 996 -12.58 32.17 68.49
C LEU A 996 -11.29 32.26 69.32
N GLU A 997 -10.72 33.46 69.44
CA GLU A 997 -9.68 33.72 70.43
C GLU A 997 -10.21 33.22 71.78
N ALA A 998 -9.41 32.41 72.48
CA ALA A 998 -9.79 31.79 73.74
C ALA A 998 -10.38 32.84 74.67
N ALA A 999 -11.68 32.74 74.95
CA ALA A 999 -12.36 33.63 75.87
C ALA A 999 -11.64 33.56 77.23
N SER A 1000 -11.02 34.68 77.63
CA SER A 1000 -10.53 34.86 78.99
C SER A 1000 -11.70 34.65 79.94
N GLN A 1001 -11.55 33.69 80.86
CA GLN A 1001 -12.49 33.43 81.95
C GLN A 1001 -12.86 34.72 82.69
N GLY A 1002 -14.16 34.93 82.86
CA GLY A 1002 -14.76 35.72 83.94
C GLY A 1002 -15.57 34.79 84.83
#